data_AF-A0A327Z9N1-F1
#
_entry.id   AF-A0A327Z9N1-F1
#
_cell.length_a   1.000
_cell.length_b   1.000
_cell.length_c   1.000
_cell.angle_alpha   90.00
_cell.angle_beta   90.00
_cell.angle_gamma   90.00
#
_symmetry.space_group_name_H-M   'P 1'
#
loop_
_entity.id
_entity.type
_entity.pdbx_description
1 polymer ?
#
loop_
_entity_poly.entity_id
_entity_poly.type
_entity_poly.pdbx_seq_one_letter_code
_entity_poly.pdbx_strand_id
1 'polypeptide(L)'
;MTVSRWRALVAPFVVLVAALLVGPGVGPGVARADAPLRLEMQVIDRADAVDNRAPIDDALAELQRETGIQLWVVFVESFDGVPAQQWTDETAQLSDLGDRDALLAVATVDRSYAYSFPDDSRLSDSELADVARDDIEPALAQGDWAGAVVAGAAGFQDAAKGGGGLVWAVLFIALILVGALVWVMLRRRGRRVEPAPVEVAGPSLDELATRANALLIELDDDLRASEREGSLASAQYGPAATGRFQEALAFARENVAEAFRLRMTLEEEPAPGAAVRRSTLVRIIELCEAADARLDAESEAFDQLRDLEGRAGEVAESLSRQRDVVEAGLAEAGRVVGELGERYSGDSVSGVAGNVGQARERLTFAGEALGRAREALAGSSSGSVPAGPAQAALAVRAAEQAIDQAEQLVAAVNKAAVDLPAARAAADALIAEITAEIAAGRAAMAGVSPGGLAAAVAGGEQALAEARAGLSAARPDPVVVVARLQAADAVLDAALAAAVDQAERDARVRAVLAQTLPLARAEIAAANDFIGTRRGAVGPDARVRLSEALRHLALAEQLAVTDAHAAAQEVAQARQLAAAAGHAAQADVNSWSSGGGRGGGVDAGQIAGAVLGGILSGAMRSGGGSRGGFGHGGFGGSGSRARRTGGGGGGGGGRRGGGGRF
;
A
#
# COMPACT_ATOMS: atom_id res chain seq x y z
N MET A 1 -34.67 -57.27 18.30
CA MET A 1 -34.16 -58.34 17.40
C MET A 1 -32.69 -58.02 17.14
N THR A 2 -31.80 -58.51 18.02
CA THR A 2 -30.79 -59.59 17.78
C THR A 2 -29.66 -59.12 16.85
N VAL A 3 -28.52 -58.59 17.32
CA VAL A 3 -27.37 -59.25 18.01
C VAL A 3 -26.85 -60.49 17.26
N SER A 4 -25.65 -60.45 16.68
CA SER A 4 -24.47 -61.22 17.13
C SER A 4 -23.37 -61.39 16.07
N ARG A 5 -22.13 -61.27 16.57
CA ARG A 5 -20.80 -61.49 15.96
C ARG A 5 -20.54 -62.98 15.71
N TRP A 6 -19.54 -63.32 14.88
CA TRP A 6 -18.60 -64.48 14.92
C TRP A 6 -17.42 -64.05 14.01
N ARG A 7 -16.13 -63.88 14.38
CA ARG A 7 -15.11 -64.74 15.06
C ARG A 7 -15.10 -66.18 14.51
N ALA A 8 -14.01 -66.83 14.13
CA ALA A 8 -12.59 -66.59 13.87
C ALA A 8 -12.00 -68.00 13.50
N LEU A 9 -10.69 -68.09 13.21
CA LEU A 9 -9.81 -69.30 13.23
C LEU A 9 -9.78 -70.12 11.92
N VAL A 10 -8.67 -70.71 11.42
CA VAL A 10 -7.28 -70.91 11.88
C VAL A 10 -6.43 -71.45 10.70
N ALA A 11 -5.13 -71.11 10.66
CA ALA A 11 -4.08 -71.62 9.74
C ALA A 11 -3.69 -73.10 10.03
N PRO A 12 -2.92 -73.85 9.19
CA PRO A 12 -1.43 -73.76 9.15
C PRO A 12 -0.79 -74.11 7.76
N PHE A 13 0.31 -73.49 7.31
CA PHE A 13 1.76 -73.75 7.53
C PHE A 13 2.42 -74.82 6.60
N VAL A 14 3.72 -74.57 6.31
CA VAL A 14 4.77 -75.35 5.58
C VAL A 14 4.99 -74.91 4.12
N VAL A 15 5.87 -73.93 3.83
CA VAL A 15 7.36 -73.93 3.78
C VAL A 15 7.95 -74.63 2.54
N LEU A 16 8.48 -73.85 1.61
CA LEU A 16 9.82 -74.09 1.03
C LEU A 16 10.44 -72.76 0.57
N VAL A 17 11.69 -72.56 1.00
CA VAL A 17 12.57 -71.41 0.75
C VAL A 17 13.31 -71.61 -0.58
N ALA A 18 13.40 -70.59 -1.44
CA ALA A 18 14.66 -69.94 -1.82
C ALA A 18 14.53 -68.92 -2.97
N ALA A 19 15.05 -67.72 -2.69
CA ALA A 19 15.78 -66.83 -3.59
C ALA A 19 15.00 -65.89 -4.55
N LEU A 20 14.98 -64.63 -4.11
CA LEU A 20 15.55 -63.48 -4.82
C LEU A 20 14.79 -62.95 -6.04
N LEU A 21 13.93 -61.96 -5.80
CA LEU A 21 13.86 -60.70 -6.56
C LEU A 21 13.00 -59.72 -5.76
N VAL A 22 13.67 -58.84 -5.03
CA VAL A 22 13.07 -57.65 -4.39
C VAL A 22 12.66 -56.72 -5.54
N GLY A 23 11.38 -56.74 -5.89
CA GLY A 23 10.75 -55.65 -6.64
C GLY A 23 10.44 -54.52 -5.65
N PRO A 24 10.82 -53.26 -5.93
CA PRO A 24 10.55 -52.17 -5.02
C PRO A 24 9.04 -51.93 -4.96
N GLY A 25 8.54 -51.87 -3.73
CA GLY A 25 7.16 -51.58 -3.43
C GLY A 25 6.74 -50.20 -3.93
N VAL A 26 5.45 -50.12 -4.24
CA VAL A 26 4.69 -48.88 -4.26
C VAL A 26 4.73 -48.32 -2.84
N GLY A 27 5.70 -47.45 -2.57
CA GLY A 27 5.72 -46.62 -1.38
C GLY A 27 4.75 -45.44 -1.54
N PRO A 28 4.27 -44.83 -0.44
CA PRO A 28 3.66 -43.52 -0.51
C PRO A 28 4.68 -42.56 -1.14
N GLY A 29 4.25 -41.76 -2.11
CA GLY A 29 5.10 -40.80 -2.81
C GLY A 29 5.88 -39.97 -1.79
N VAL A 30 7.21 -40.07 -1.87
CA VAL A 30 8.10 -39.16 -1.18
C VAL A 30 7.89 -37.82 -1.88
N ALA A 31 7.27 -36.85 -1.19
CA ALA A 31 7.07 -35.49 -1.71
C ALA A 31 8.38 -35.03 -2.34
N ARG A 32 8.36 -34.76 -3.65
CA ARG A 32 9.56 -34.33 -4.35
C ARG A 32 9.71 -32.85 -4.10
N ALA A 33 10.75 -32.50 -3.38
CA ALA A 33 11.18 -31.13 -3.24
C ALA A 33 11.75 -30.66 -4.59
N ASP A 34 11.22 -29.55 -5.14
CA ASP A 34 11.64 -28.99 -6.42
C ASP A 34 12.61 -27.84 -6.20
N ALA A 35 13.83 -27.96 -6.72
CA ALA A 35 14.79 -26.85 -6.77
C ALA A 35 14.35 -25.79 -7.81
N PRO A 36 14.79 -24.53 -7.68
CA PRO A 36 14.59 -23.50 -8.70
C PRO A 36 15.01 -23.99 -10.08
N LEU A 37 14.19 -23.69 -11.09
CA LEU A 37 14.34 -24.23 -12.45
C LEU A 37 14.20 -23.14 -13.50
N ARG A 38 14.66 -23.44 -14.71
CA ARG A 38 14.36 -22.63 -15.89
C ARG A 38 12.97 -22.97 -16.43
N LEU A 39 12.15 -21.95 -16.66
CA LEU A 39 10.82 -22.11 -17.25
C LEU A 39 10.92 -22.21 -18.77
N GLU A 40 10.49 -23.35 -19.32
CA GLU A 40 10.49 -23.58 -20.78
C GLU A 40 9.19 -23.11 -21.46
N MET A 41 8.16 -22.85 -20.66
CA MET A 41 6.82 -22.46 -21.09
C MET A 41 6.16 -21.56 -20.04
N GLN A 42 5.19 -20.75 -20.45
CA GLN A 42 4.57 -19.74 -19.60
C GLN A 42 3.89 -20.30 -18.34
N VAL A 43 3.39 -21.54 -18.40
CA VAL A 43 2.81 -22.24 -17.25
C VAL A 43 3.47 -23.61 -17.12
N ILE A 44 4.15 -23.86 -16.01
CA ILE A 44 4.69 -25.18 -15.66
C ILE A 44 3.89 -25.74 -14.49
N ASP A 45 3.36 -26.96 -14.65
CA ASP A 45 2.70 -27.68 -13.56
C ASP A 45 3.42 -29.00 -13.29
N ARG A 46 4.27 -29.01 -12.25
CA ARG A 46 4.94 -30.23 -11.75
C ARG A 46 4.19 -30.91 -10.61
N ALA A 47 3.23 -30.20 -10.01
CA ALA A 47 2.44 -30.68 -8.90
C ALA A 47 1.16 -31.42 -9.33
N ASP A 48 0.87 -31.45 -10.64
CA ASP A 48 -0.39 -31.96 -11.20
C ASP A 48 -1.60 -31.26 -10.55
N ALA A 49 -1.47 -29.94 -10.41
CA ALA A 49 -2.39 -29.07 -9.70
C ALA A 49 -3.55 -28.57 -10.57
N VAL A 50 -3.37 -28.52 -11.90
CA VAL A 50 -4.31 -27.91 -12.83
C VAL A 50 -4.86 -28.94 -13.82
N ASP A 51 -6.14 -29.32 -13.63
CA ASP A 51 -6.83 -30.23 -14.54
C ASP A 51 -7.20 -29.60 -15.90
N ASN A 52 -7.52 -28.29 -15.90
CA ASN A 52 -7.92 -27.55 -17.09
C ASN A 52 -7.15 -26.23 -17.21
N ARG A 53 -6.28 -26.17 -18.22
CA ARG A 53 -5.38 -25.04 -18.43
C ARG A 53 -5.98 -23.88 -19.23
N ALA A 54 -7.05 -24.11 -19.99
CA ALA A 54 -7.59 -23.09 -20.89
C ALA A 54 -7.94 -21.76 -20.19
N PRO A 55 -8.58 -21.74 -19.00
CA PRO A 55 -8.89 -20.48 -18.31
C PRO A 55 -7.63 -19.71 -17.87
N ILE A 56 -6.55 -20.43 -17.52
CA ILE A 56 -5.28 -19.82 -17.16
C ILE A 56 -4.66 -19.16 -18.40
N ASP A 57 -4.55 -19.91 -19.49
CA ASP A 57 -3.94 -19.40 -20.72
C ASP A 57 -4.72 -18.18 -21.27
N ASP A 58 -6.06 -18.19 -21.20
CA ASP A 58 -6.91 -17.05 -21.56
C ASP A 58 -6.66 -15.82 -20.67
N ALA A 59 -6.58 -16.01 -19.35
CA ALA A 59 -6.34 -14.92 -18.40
C ALA A 59 -4.94 -14.30 -18.53
N LEU A 60 -3.91 -15.13 -18.78
CA LEU A 60 -2.56 -14.66 -19.02
C LEU A 60 -2.46 -13.90 -20.36
N ALA A 61 -3.13 -14.38 -21.40
CA ALA A 61 -3.19 -13.71 -22.70
C ALA A 61 -3.93 -12.38 -22.63
N GLU A 62 -5.00 -12.30 -21.83
CA GLU A 62 -5.74 -11.07 -21.55
C GLU A 62 -4.85 -10.05 -20.83
N LEU A 63 -4.21 -10.43 -19.72
CA LEU A 63 -3.32 -9.56 -18.97
C LEU A 63 -2.21 -8.98 -19.88
N GLN A 64 -1.58 -9.83 -20.68
CA GLN A 64 -0.51 -9.41 -21.59
C GLN A 64 -1.02 -8.45 -22.66
N ARG A 65 -2.15 -8.75 -23.31
CA ARG A 65 -2.74 -7.92 -24.36
C ARG A 65 -3.17 -6.56 -23.84
N GLU A 66 -3.71 -6.51 -22.63
CA GLU A 66 -4.31 -5.32 -22.08
C GLU A 66 -3.33 -4.40 -21.34
N THR A 67 -2.25 -4.94 -20.79
CA THR A 67 -1.30 -4.19 -19.93
C THR A 67 0.14 -4.24 -20.41
N GLY A 68 0.47 -5.20 -21.28
CA GLY A 68 1.85 -5.53 -21.67
C GLY A 68 2.62 -6.33 -20.62
N ILE A 69 2.02 -6.70 -19.47
CA ILE A 69 2.63 -7.54 -18.44
C ILE A 69 2.55 -9.00 -18.86
N GLN A 70 3.69 -9.67 -18.96
CA GLN A 70 3.74 -11.10 -19.24
C GLN A 70 3.91 -11.88 -17.93
N LEU A 71 2.82 -12.46 -17.42
CA LEU A 71 2.86 -13.27 -16.20
C LEU A 71 3.19 -14.74 -16.53
N TRP A 72 4.22 -15.26 -15.88
CA TRP A 72 4.64 -16.66 -15.87
C TRP A 72 4.18 -17.34 -14.60
N VAL A 73 3.89 -18.64 -14.67
CA VAL A 73 3.31 -19.40 -13.56
C VAL A 73 4.02 -20.74 -13.39
N VAL A 74 4.32 -21.11 -12.15
CA VAL A 74 4.87 -22.43 -11.83
C VAL A 74 4.20 -23.04 -10.60
N PHE A 75 3.72 -24.27 -10.74
CA PHE A 75 3.19 -25.10 -9.65
C PHE A 75 4.18 -26.23 -9.32
N VAL A 76 4.59 -26.30 -8.06
CA VAL A 76 5.46 -27.35 -7.48
C VAL A 76 4.85 -27.91 -6.21
N GLU A 77 5.29 -29.09 -5.76
CA GLU A 77 4.81 -29.63 -4.49
C GLU A 77 5.40 -28.84 -3.31
N SER A 78 6.70 -28.55 -3.34
CA SER A 78 7.46 -27.88 -2.27
C SER A 78 8.64 -27.07 -2.83
N PHE A 79 9.03 -26.00 -2.13
CA PHE A 79 10.18 -25.16 -2.48
C PHE A 79 11.53 -25.69 -1.94
N ASP A 80 11.62 -26.96 -1.56
CA ASP A 80 12.87 -27.61 -1.07
C ASP A 80 13.52 -26.92 0.13
N GLY A 81 12.69 -26.35 1.03
CA GLY A 81 13.17 -25.63 2.20
C GLY A 81 13.82 -24.27 1.88
N VAL A 82 13.81 -23.85 0.62
CA VAL A 82 14.18 -22.50 0.20
C VAL A 82 13.00 -21.56 0.51
N PRO A 83 13.23 -20.36 1.07
CA PRO A 83 12.17 -19.37 1.24
C PRO A 83 11.48 -19.08 -0.09
N ALA A 84 10.14 -19.07 -0.12
CA ALA A 84 9.34 -18.93 -1.35
C ALA A 84 9.80 -17.75 -2.23
N GLN A 85 10.07 -16.59 -1.62
CA GLN A 85 10.55 -15.42 -2.35
C GLN A 85 11.89 -15.68 -3.04
N GLN A 86 12.87 -16.21 -2.30
CA GLN A 86 14.18 -16.54 -2.84
C GLN A 86 14.08 -17.58 -3.96
N TRP A 87 13.26 -18.61 -3.79
CA TRP A 87 13.04 -19.64 -4.80
C TRP A 87 12.47 -19.05 -6.09
N THR A 88 11.52 -18.12 -5.95
CA THR A 88 10.83 -17.47 -7.08
C THR A 88 11.77 -16.53 -7.83
N ASP A 89 12.56 -15.73 -7.11
CA ASP A 89 13.54 -14.82 -7.72
C ASP A 89 14.66 -15.59 -8.43
N GLU A 90 15.16 -16.68 -7.85
CA GLU A 90 16.15 -17.56 -8.50
C GLU A 90 15.57 -18.21 -9.78
N THR A 91 14.30 -18.63 -9.74
CA THR A 91 13.59 -19.19 -10.92
C THR A 91 13.42 -18.14 -12.02
N ALA A 92 13.06 -16.90 -11.67
CA ALA A 92 12.95 -15.80 -12.62
C ALA A 92 14.30 -15.48 -13.28
N GLN A 93 15.39 -15.48 -12.50
CA GLN A 93 16.75 -15.27 -13.00
C GLN A 93 17.22 -16.41 -13.92
N LEU A 94 17.02 -17.68 -13.52
CA LEU A 94 17.35 -18.85 -14.36
C LEU A 94 16.58 -18.89 -15.68
N SER A 95 15.42 -18.22 -15.71
CA SER A 95 14.53 -18.15 -16.86
C SER A 95 14.77 -16.92 -17.74
N ASP A 96 15.77 -16.09 -17.42
CA ASP A 96 16.09 -14.85 -18.14
C ASP A 96 14.87 -13.92 -18.28
N LEU A 97 13.98 -13.90 -17.27
CA LEU A 97 12.77 -13.07 -17.30
C LEU A 97 13.14 -11.57 -17.28
N GLY A 98 12.69 -10.83 -18.29
CA GLY A 98 13.05 -9.43 -18.51
C GLY A 98 12.18 -8.43 -17.75
N ASP A 99 12.32 -7.14 -18.10
CA ASP A 99 11.69 -5.99 -17.41
C ASP A 99 10.16 -5.90 -17.62
N ARG A 100 9.56 -6.85 -18.33
CA ARG A 100 8.10 -6.99 -18.52
C ARG A 100 7.53 -8.33 -18.08
N ASP A 101 8.39 -9.20 -17.55
CA ASP A 101 8.04 -10.57 -17.17
C ASP A 101 7.86 -10.68 -15.66
N ALA A 102 6.65 -11.02 -15.23
CA ALA A 102 6.33 -11.36 -13.86
C ALA A 102 6.31 -12.89 -13.66
N LEU A 103 6.55 -13.37 -12.45
CA LEU A 103 6.45 -14.78 -12.10
C LEU A 103 5.58 -14.96 -10.85
N LEU A 104 4.65 -15.92 -10.90
CA LEU A 104 3.91 -16.44 -9.75
C LEU A 104 4.30 -17.91 -9.52
N ALA A 105 4.86 -18.21 -8.35
CA ALA A 105 5.23 -19.57 -7.95
C ALA A 105 4.36 -20.05 -6.78
N VAL A 106 3.81 -21.26 -6.90
CA VAL A 106 2.91 -21.86 -5.90
C VAL A 106 3.40 -23.25 -5.51
N ALA A 107 3.70 -23.44 -4.23
CA ALA A 107 3.98 -24.73 -3.63
C ALA A 107 2.71 -25.31 -2.99
N THR A 108 2.10 -26.30 -3.64
CA THR A 108 0.77 -26.83 -3.29
C THR A 108 0.76 -27.62 -1.98
N VAL A 109 1.85 -28.33 -1.65
CA VAL A 109 1.97 -29.12 -0.41
C VAL A 109 2.45 -28.26 0.75
N ASP A 110 3.43 -27.38 0.53
CA ASP A 110 3.95 -26.47 1.57
C ASP A 110 2.94 -25.37 1.98
N ARG A 111 1.92 -25.18 1.15
CA ARG A 111 0.94 -24.09 1.20
C ARG A 111 1.62 -22.74 1.30
N SER A 112 2.53 -22.50 0.36
CA SER A 112 3.30 -21.26 0.26
C SER A 112 3.32 -20.80 -1.18
N TYR A 113 3.33 -19.49 -1.39
CA TYR A 113 3.48 -18.88 -2.70
C TYR A 113 4.37 -17.65 -2.61
N ALA A 114 4.88 -17.22 -3.77
CA ALA A 114 5.51 -15.93 -3.92
C ALA A 114 5.37 -15.45 -5.37
N TYR A 115 5.45 -14.13 -5.53
CA TYR A 115 5.52 -13.49 -6.83
C TYR A 115 6.82 -12.70 -6.99
N SER A 116 7.26 -12.53 -8.22
CA SER A 116 8.46 -11.77 -8.60
C SER A 116 8.14 -10.88 -9.80
N PHE A 117 8.32 -9.57 -9.64
CA PHE A 117 8.12 -8.54 -10.64
C PHE A 117 9.42 -7.74 -10.84
N PRO A 118 9.62 -7.13 -12.01
CA PRO A 118 10.77 -6.25 -12.23
C PRO A 118 10.67 -4.95 -11.39
N ASP A 119 11.82 -4.39 -10.98
CA ASP A 119 11.90 -3.19 -10.14
C ASP A 119 11.22 -1.96 -10.76
N ASP A 120 11.18 -1.85 -12.09
CA ASP A 120 10.54 -0.77 -12.84
C ASP A 120 9.08 -1.06 -13.24
N SER A 121 8.48 -2.13 -12.71
CA SER A 121 7.06 -2.43 -12.91
C SER A 121 6.18 -1.22 -12.59
N ARG A 122 5.18 -1.00 -13.46
CA ARG A 122 4.19 0.08 -13.34
C ARG A 122 3.28 -0.07 -12.11
N LEU A 123 3.27 -1.25 -11.49
CA LEU A 123 2.54 -1.55 -10.26
C LEU A 123 3.41 -1.20 -9.04
N SER A 124 2.82 -0.52 -8.08
CA SER A 124 3.41 -0.24 -6.77
C SER A 124 3.43 -1.49 -5.88
N ASP A 125 4.31 -1.50 -4.89
CA ASP A 125 4.42 -2.63 -3.95
C ASP A 125 3.12 -2.87 -3.17
N SER A 126 2.36 -1.81 -2.89
CA SER A 126 1.04 -1.89 -2.26
C SER A 126 0.02 -2.56 -3.18
N GLU A 127 -0.03 -2.19 -4.47
CA GLU A 127 -0.95 -2.80 -5.43
C GLU A 127 -0.64 -4.29 -5.65
N LEU A 128 0.64 -4.64 -5.73
CA LEU A 128 1.06 -6.04 -5.82
C LEU A 128 0.66 -6.83 -4.56
N ALA A 129 0.80 -6.22 -3.38
CA ALA A 129 0.42 -6.85 -2.11
C ALA A 129 -1.10 -6.98 -1.93
N ASP A 130 -1.88 -6.02 -2.44
CA ASP A 130 -3.34 -6.05 -2.38
C ASP A 130 -3.90 -7.12 -3.32
N VAL A 131 -3.41 -7.24 -4.56
CA VAL A 131 -3.77 -8.35 -5.47
C VAL A 131 -3.43 -9.71 -4.85
N ALA A 132 -2.26 -9.81 -4.22
CA ALA A 132 -1.85 -11.02 -3.55
C ALA A 132 -2.81 -11.43 -2.40
N ARG A 133 -3.22 -10.46 -1.58
CA ARG A 133 -4.11 -10.67 -0.43
C ARG A 133 -5.57 -10.89 -0.81
N ASP A 134 -6.08 -10.11 -1.76
CA ASP A 134 -7.51 -9.98 -2.02
C ASP A 134 -7.96 -10.88 -3.18
N ASP A 135 -7.08 -11.20 -4.13
CA ASP A 135 -7.41 -12.02 -5.31
C ASP A 135 -6.75 -13.40 -5.28
N ILE A 136 -5.45 -13.48 -4.97
CA ILE A 136 -4.67 -14.73 -5.05
C ILE A 136 -4.91 -15.62 -3.81
N GLU A 137 -4.67 -15.09 -2.61
CA GLU A 137 -4.77 -15.85 -1.35
C GLU A 137 -6.12 -16.54 -1.12
N PRO A 138 -7.29 -15.91 -1.39
CA PRO A 138 -8.58 -16.55 -1.15
C PRO A 138 -8.81 -17.82 -1.98
N ALA A 139 -8.33 -17.83 -3.23
CA ALA A 139 -8.42 -18.99 -4.10
C ALA A 139 -7.41 -20.08 -3.70
N LEU A 140 -6.17 -19.70 -3.39
CA LEU A 140 -5.16 -20.62 -2.86
C LEU A 140 -5.61 -21.28 -1.54
N ALA A 141 -6.26 -20.51 -0.65
CA ALA A 141 -6.79 -21.02 0.61
C ALA A 141 -7.81 -22.15 0.39
N GLN A 142 -8.63 -22.03 -0.65
CA GLN A 142 -9.66 -23.00 -1.05
C GLN A 142 -9.11 -24.18 -1.87
N GLY A 143 -7.82 -24.18 -2.22
CA GLY A 143 -7.22 -25.17 -3.09
C GLY A 143 -7.58 -25.00 -4.57
N ASP A 144 -8.07 -23.82 -4.96
CA ASP A 144 -8.36 -23.47 -6.34
C ASP A 144 -7.12 -22.81 -6.99
N TRP A 145 -6.19 -23.66 -7.43
CA TRP A 145 -4.90 -23.24 -7.99
C TRP A 145 -5.05 -22.49 -9.31
N ALA A 146 -5.98 -22.94 -10.17
CA ALA A 146 -6.28 -22.28 -11.42
C ALA A 146 -7.00 -20.95 -11.17
N GLY A 147 -7.96 -20.93 -10.25
CA GLY A 147 -8.65 -19.71 -9.83
C GLY A 147 -7.71 -18.66 -9.26
N ALA A 148 -6.68 -19.06 -8.50
CA ALA A 148 -5.68 -18.13 -7.97
C ALA A 148 -4.88 -17.43 -9.07
N VAL A 149 -4.55 -18.14 -10.15
CA VAL A 149 -3.87 -17.54 -11.30
C VAL A 149 -4.80 -16.63 -12.08
N VAL A 150 -6.04 -17.06 -12.33
CA VAL A 150 -7.03 -16.26 -13.07
C VAL A 150 -7.38 -14.98 -12.29
N ALA A 151 -7.64 -15.09 -10.99
CA ALA A 151 -7.92 -13.97 -10.12
C ALA A 151 -6.70 -13.05 -9.99
N GLY A 152 -5.50 -13.60 -9.81
CA GLY A 152 -4.26 -12.82 -9.78
C GLY A 152 -4.00 -12.07 -11.09
N ALA A 153 -4.20 -12.71 -12.24
CA ALA A 153 -4.06 -12.05 -13.55
C ALA A 153 -5.09 -10.93 -13.74
N ALA A 154 -6.34 -11.15 -13.33
CA ALA A 154 -7.38 -10.12 -13.34
C ALA A 154 -7.06 -8.97 -12.37
N GLY A 155 -6.59 -9.27 -11.15
CA GLY A 155 -6.20 -8.27 -10.16
C GLY A 155 -5.01 -7.43 -10.60
N PHE A 156 -3.96 -8.04 -11.18
CA PHE A 156 -2.85 -7.30 -11.76
C PHE A 156 -3.28 -6.46 -12.96
N GLN A 157 -4.21 -6.97 -13.78
CA GLN A 157 -4.80 -6.22 -14.87
C GLN A 157 -5.58 -5.01 -14.34
N ASP A 158 -6.41 -5.21 -13.32
CA ASP A 158 -7.23 -4.17 -12.72
C ASP A 158 -6.37 -3.15 -11.97
N ALA A 159 -5.25 -3.55 -11.36
CA ALA A 159 -4.27 -2.63 -10.81
C ALA A 159 -3.56 -1.82 -11.92
N ALA A 160 -3.16 -2.47 -13.00
CA ALA A 160 -2.47 -1.83 -14.13
C ALA A 160 -3.39 -0.89 -14.94
N LYS A 161 -4.68 -1.24 -15.08
CA LYS A 161 -5.74 -0.42 -15.68
C LYS A 161 -6.32 0.59 -14.68
N GLY A 162 -6.23 0.26 -13.40
CA GLY A 162 -6.80 0.97 -12.24
C GLY A 162 -6.07 2.23 -11.84
N GLY A 163 -4.98 2.57 -12.52
CA GLY A 163 -4.35 3.89 -12.49
C GLY A 163 -5.24 5.06 -12.99
N GLY A 164 -6.53 4.86 -13.27
CA GLY A 164 -7.39 5.91 -13.85
C GLY A 164 -8.90 5.83 -13.60
N GLY A 165 -9.38 5.11 -12.58
CA GLY A 165 -10.82 4.86 -12.40
C GLY A 165 -11.46 5.50 -11.16
N LEU A 166 -11.16 4.96 -9.97
CA LEU A 166 -11.98 5.23 -8.79
C LEU A 166 -11.19 5.77 -7.57
N VAL A 167 -9.89 5.49 -7.49
CA VAL A 167 -9.03 5.98 -6.40
C VAL A 167 -8.52 7.40 -6.68
N TRP A 168 -8.30 7.77 -7.94
CA TRP A 168 -7.91 9.13 -8.33
C TRP A 168 -9.02 10.16 -8.12
N ALA A 169 -10.31 9.79 -8.14
CA ALA A 169 -11.37 10.74 -7.81
C ALA A 169 -11.31 11.18 -6.33
N VAL A 170 -10.88 10.29 -5.42
CA VAL A 170 -10.79 10.58 -3.98
C VAL A 170 -9.42 11.16 -3.61
N LEU A 171 -8.32 10.65 -4.19
CA LEU A 171 -6.97 11.14 -3.91
C LEU A 171 -6.59 12.42 -4.66
N PHE A 172 -7.11 12.68 -5.87
CA PHE A 172 -6.85 13.93 -6.60
C PHE A 172 -7.61 15.11 -5.98
N ILE A 173 -8.79 14.86 -5.40
CA ILE A 173 -9.55 15.87 -4.63
C ILE A 173 -8.90 16.12 -3.26
N ALA A 174 -8.36 15.09 -2.59
CA ALA A 174 -7.60 15.26 -1.35
C ALA A 174 -6.25 15.99 -1.56
N LEU A 175 -5.55 15.73 -2.67
CA LEU A 175 -4.23 16.32 -2.98
C LEU A 175 -4.34 17.81 -3.38
N ILE A 176 -5.41 18.21 -4.07
CA ILE A 176 -5.69 19.61 -4.41
C ILE A 176 -6.05 20.44 -3.16
N LEU A 177 -6.74 19.84 -2.18
CA LEU A 177 -7.09 20.51 -0.92
C LEU A 177 -5.88 20.66 0.03
N VAL A 178 -4.98 19.67 0.09
CA VAL A 178 -3.73 19.76 0.87
C VAL A 178 -2.73 20.72 0.21
N GLY A 179 -2.62 20.72 -1.12
CA GLY A 179 -1.77 21.65 -1.88
C GLY A 179 -2.19 23.12 -1.76
N ALA A 180 -3.51 23.40 -1.79
CA ALA A 180 -4.04 24.75 -1.60
C ALA A 180 -3.89 25.25 -0.14
N LEU A 181 -4.02 24.36 0.85
CA LEU A 181 -3.82 24.68 2.27
C LEU A 181 -2.33 24.95 2.60
N VAL A 182 -1.42 24.17 2.00
CA VAL A 182 0.04 24.36 2.10
C VAL A 182 0.48 25.66 1.40
N TRP A 183 -0.09 26.02 0.24
CA TRP A 183 0.18 27.29 -0.44
C TRP A 183 -0.30 28.53 0.34
N VAL A 184 -1.48 28.45 0.98
CA VAL A 184 -2.01 29.52 1.85
C VAL A 184 -1.25 29.61 3.18
N MET A 185 -0.74 28.50 3.72
CA MET A 185 0.12 28.48 4.93
C MET A 185 1.54 29.00 4.65
N LEU A 186 2.14 28.62 3.51
CA LEU A 186 3.49 29.06 3.11
C LEU A 186 3.53 30.56 2.79
N ARG A 187 2.45 31.13 2.24
CA ARG A 187 2.36 32.57 1.98
C ARG A 187 2.13 33.41 3.25
N ARG A 188 1.78 32.79 4.38
CA ARG A 188 1.51 33.48 5.66
C ARG A 188 2.55 33.25 6.75
N ARG A 189 3.54 32.36 6.57
CA ARG A 189 4.56 32.05 7.59
C ARG A 189 5.94 32.63 7.29
N GLY A 190 6.00 33.95 7.21
CA GLY A 190 7.20 34.68 7.62
C GLY A 190 7.33 34.63 9.15
N ARG A 191 7.76 33.49 9.72
CA ARG A 191 8.48 33.38 11.02
C ARG A 191 8.80 31.92 11.38
N ARG A 192 10.10 31.70 11.61
CA ARG A 192 10.86 30.47 11.95
C ARG A 192 10.19 29.55 13.00
N VAL A 193 10.29 28.23 12.80
CA VAL A 193 11.00 27.19 13.61
C VAL A 193 10.92 25.85 12.83
N GLU A 194 12.05 25.16 12.60
CA GLU A 194 12.13 23.81 11.98
C GLU A 194 12.43 22.72 13.04
N PRO A 195 11.86 21.51 12.91
CA PRO A 195 12.51 20.26 13.29
C PRO A 195 13.07 19.53 12.05
N ALA A 196 14.22 18.87 12.18
CA ALA A 196 15.01 18.29 11.09
C ALA A 196 14.41 16.98 10.51
N PRO A 197 14.54 16.71 9.19
CA PRO A 197 14.23 15.42 8.58
C PRO A 197 15.44 14.47 8.54
N VAL A 198 15.16 13.16 8.55
CA VAL A 198 16.14 12.07 8.37
C VAL A 198 16.51 11.98 6.88
N GLU A 199 17.78 12.22 6.53
CA GLU A 199 18.31 12.10 5.16
C GLU A 199 18.46 10.63 4.73
N VAL A 200 17.72 10.22 3.70
CA VAL A 200 18.21 9.18 2.77
C VAL A 200 19.30 9.87 1.95
N ALA A 201 20.56 9.50 2.14
CA ALA A 201 21.68 10.12 1.43
C ALA A 201 21.57 9.78 -0.07
N GLY A 202 21.16 10.76 -0.88
CA GLY A 202 21.19 10.65 -2.34
C GLY A 202 22.61 10.46 -2.88
N PRO A 203 22.76 10.25 -4.21
CA PRO A 203 24.05 9.98 -4.83
C PRO A 203 25.11 11.01 -4.44
N SER A 204 26.33 10.50 -4.28
CA SER A 204 27.51 11.30 -3.96
C SER A 204 27.81 12.30 -5.08
N LEU A 205 28.53 13.37 -4.74
CA LEU A 205 28.90 14.39 -5.74
C LEU A 205 29.77 13.81 -6.87
N ASP A 206 30.60 12.80 -6.57
CA ASP A 206 31.45 12.15 -7.56
C ASP A 206 30.65 11.23 -8.50
N GLU A 207 29.63 10.54 -7.98
CA GLU A 207 28.68 9.77 -8.79
C GLU A 207 27.89 10.68 -9.72
N LEU A 208 27.38 11.81 -9.21
CA LEU A 208 26.70 12.82 -10.02
C LEU A 208 27.61 13.43 -11.08
N ALA A 209 28.87 13.70 -10.75
CA ALA A 209 29.84 14.24 -11.70
C ALA A 209 30.19 13.23 -12.80
N THR A 210 30.39 11.96 -12.43
CA THR A 210 30.65 10.87 -13.39
C THR A 210 29.46 10.69 -14.33
N ARG A 211 28.23 10.64 -13.80
CA ARG A 211 27.01 10.50 -14.61
C ARG A 211 26.80 11.69 -15.55
N ALA A 212 26.95 12.91 -15.05
CA ALA A 212 26.82 14.12 -15.87
C ALA A 212 27.82 14.14 -17.03
N ASN A 213 29.07 13.70 -16.82
CA ASN A 213 30.07 13.63 -17.88
C ASN A 213 29.74 12.56 -18.93
N ALA A 214 29.25 11.38 -18.48
CA ALA A 214 28.85 10.31 -19.39
C ALA A 214 27.71 10.75 -20.31
N LEU A 215 26.64 11.32 -19.73
CA LEU A 215 25.47 11.81 -20.47
C LEU A 215 25.81 12.95 -21.44
N LEU A 216 26.77 13.82 -21.10
CA LEU A 216 27.23 14.88 -22.00
C LEU A 216 27.94 14.33 -23.25
N ILE A 217 28.69 13.24 -23.11
CA ILE A 217 29.40 12.60 -24.23
C ILE A 217 28.39 11.87 -25.12
N GLU A 218 27.53 11.06 -24.49
CA GLU A 218 26.46 10.31 -25.16
C GLU A 218 25.58 11.25 -25.99
N LEU A 219 25.05 12.31 -25.36
CA LEU A 219 24.19 13.26 -26.07
C LEU A 219 24.90 14.03 -27.20
N ASP A 220 26.21 14.32 -27.12
CA ASP A 220 26.95 14.94 -28.24
C ASP A 220 27.09 13.98 -29.43
N ASP A 221 27.34 12.70 -29.14
CA ASP A 221 27.42 11.65 -30.16
C ASP A 221 26.06 11.38 -30.80
N ASP A 222 24.99 11.29 -30.00
CA ASP A 222 23.61 11.06 -30.44
C ASP A 222 23.05 12.25 -31.19
N LEU A 223 23.36 13.48 -30.78
CA LEU A 223 23.01 14.68 -31.54
C LEU A 223 23.66 14.66 -32.92
N ARG A 224 24.94 14.31 -33.03
CA ARG A 224 25.64 14.21 -34.33
C ARG A 224 25.09 13.07 -35.19
N ALA A 225 24.72 11.95 -34.59
CA ALA A 225 24.07 10.85 -35.30
C ALA A 225 22.71 11.29 -35.84
N SER A 226 21.88 11.87 -34.97
CA SER A 226 20.55 12.42 -35.28
C SER A 226 20.60 13.51 -36.35
N GLU A 227 21.61 14.38 -36.35
CA GLU A 227 21.78 15.40 -37.40
C GLU A 227 21.98 14.80 -38.80
N ARG A 228 22.82 13.76 -38.89
CA ARG A 228 23.07 13.06 -40.15
C ARG A 228 21.78 12.39 -40.62
N GLU A 229 21.11 11.68 -39.72
CA GLU A 229 19.87 10.98 -40.02
C GLU A 229 18.73 11.94 -40.40
N GLY A 230 18.57 13.05 -39.68
CA GLY A 230 17.58 14.08 -40.00
C GLY A 230 17.77 14.72 -41.36
N SER A 231 19.03 14.90 -41.79
CA SER A 231 19.33 15.42 -43.13
C SER A 231 18.90 14.44 -44.23
N LEU A 232 19.10 13.13 -44.00
CA LEU A 232 18.67 12.06 -44.89
C LEU A 232 17.13 11.95 -44.92
N ALA A 233 16.51 11.93 -43.74
CA ALA A 233 15.06 11.89 -43.59
C ALA A 233 14.38 13.11 -44.23
N SER A 234 14.95 14.31 -44.09
CA SER A 234 14.43 15.52 -44.73
C SER A 234 14.49 15.45 -46.25
N ALA A 235 15.52 14.81 -46.81
CA ALA A 235 15.61 14.56 -48.24
C ALA A 235 14.60 13.52 -48.75
N GLN A 236 14.26 12.51 -47.94
CA GLN A 236 13.34 11.42 -48.29
C GLN A 236 11.86 11.77 -48.07
N TYR A 237 11.52 12.36 -46.93
CA TYR A 237 10.14 12.63 -46.49
C TYR A 237 9.73 14.10 -46.63
N GLY A 238 10.70 14.99 -46.88
CA GLY A 238 10.48 16.43 -47.05
C GLY A 238 10.43 17.23 -45.74
N PRO A 239 10.50 18.56 -45.81
CA PRO A 239 10.61 19.44 -44.64
C PRO A 239 9.33 19.49 -43.79
N ALA A 240 8.16 19.27 -44.39
CA ALA A 240 6.89 19.26 -43.65
C ALA A 240 6.74 18.01 -42.76
N ALA A 241 7.22 16.84 -43.23
CA ALA A 241 7.17 15.60 -42.49
C ALA A 241 8.26 15.49 -41.41
N THR A 242 9.36 16.22 -41.59
CA THR A 242 10.52 16.21 -40.66
C THR A 242 10.55 17.39 -39.69
N GLY A 243 9.51 18.24 -39.67
CA GLY A 243 9.49 19.46 -38.85
C GLY A 243 9.68 19.21 -37.35
N ARG A 244 9.01 18.20 -36.79
CA ARG A 244 9.15 17.83 -35.37
C ARG A 244 10.55 17.35 -35.02
N PHE A 245 11.18 16.59 -35.92
CA PHE A 245 12.58 16.19 -35.77
C PHE A 245 13.52 17.39 -35.79
N GLN A 246 13.28 18.38 -36.67
CA GLN A 246 14.06 19.62 -36.69
C GLN A 246 13.89 20.43 -35.39
N GLU A 247 12.69 20.45 -34.80
CA GLU A 247 12.45 21.04 -33.49
C GLU A 247 13.15 20.27 -32.36
N ALA A 248 13.18 18.93 -32.42
CA ALA A 248 13.89 18.08 -31.48
C ALA A 248 15.42 18.30 -31.57
N LEU A 249 15.97 18.39 -32.78
CA LEU A 249 17.37 18.77 -33.01
C LEU A 249 17.67 20.18 -32.46
N ALA A 250 16.79 21.15 -32.69
CA ALA A 250 16.96 22.50 -32.15
C ALA A 250 16.94 22.50 -30.60
N PHE A 251 15.98 21.80 -30.02
CA PHE A 251 15.87 21.62 -28.57
C PHE A 251 17.12 20.93 -27.99
N ALA A 252 17.59 19.85 -28.61
CA ALA A 252 18.78 19.15 -28.16
C ALA A 252 20.03 20.05 -28.23
N ARG A 253 20.22 20.83 -29.31
CA ARG A 253 21.32 21.82 -29.40
C ARG A 253 21.30 22.83 -28.26
N GLU A 254 20.11 23.35 -27.93
CA GLU A 254 19.95 24.33 -26.84
C GLU A 254 20.30 23.71 -25.48
N ASN A 255 19.80 22.50 -25.19
CA ASN A 255 20.06 21.81 -23.93
C ASN A 255 21.52 21.38 -23.80
N VAL A 256 22.15 20.89 -24.88
CA VAL A 256 23.59 20.60 -24.93
C VAL A 256 24.41 21.86 -24.65
N ALA A 257 24.10 22.97 -25.31
CA ALA A 257 24.81 24.24 -25.11
C ALA A 257 24.70 24.74 -23.66
N GLU A 258 23.51 24.65 -23.07
CA GLU A 258 23.28 25.04 -21.68
C GLU A 258 23.97 24.11 -20.69
N ALA A 259 23.96 22.79 -20.93
CA ALA A 259 24.64 21.81 -20.10
C ALA A 259 26.17 22.03 -20.11
N PHE A 260 26.77 22.33 -21.27
CA PHE A 260 28.19 22.71 -21.36
C PHE A 260 28.50 24.04 -20.68
N ARG A 261 27.60 25.03 -20.74
CA ARG A 261 27.76 26.31 -20.02
C ARG A 261 27.76 26.11 -18.50
N LEU A 262 26.85 25.29 -17.99
CA LEU A 262 26.79 24.92 -16.58
C LEU A 262 28.05 24.15 -16.16
N ARG A 263 28.57 23.28 -17.04
CA ARG A 263 29.82 22.56 -16.80
C ARG A 263 31.02 23.52 -16.71
N MET A 264 31.12 24.46 -17.64
CA MET A 264 32.18 25.47 -17.65
C MET A 264 32.15 26.33 -16.38
N THR A 265 30.96 26.67 -15.88
CA THR A 265 30.79 27.41 -14.62
C THR A 265 31.36 26.63 -13.42
N LEU A 266 31.20 25.30 -13.38
CA LEU A 266 31.79 24.45 -12.35
C LEU A 266 33.32 24.32 -12.44
N GLU A 267 33.90 24.55 -13.62
CA GLU A 267 35.35 24.51 -13.83
C GLU A 267 36.02 25.86 -13.57
N GLU A 268 35.33 26.96 -13.82
CA GLU A 268 35.80 28.33 -13.57
C GLU A 268 35.80 28.70 -12.07
N GLU A 269 34.91 28.10 -11.26
CA GLU A 269 34.91 28.24 -9.82
C GLU A 269 35.72 27.10 -9.15
N PRO A 270 36.91 27.36 -8.60
CA PRO A 270 37.79 26.28 -8.09
C PRO A 270 37.29 25.61 -6.80
N ALA A 271 36.23 26.12 -6.14
CA ALA A 271 35.63 25.54 -4.93
C ALA A 271 34.16 25.97 -4.67
N PRO A 272 33.19 25.62 -5.53
CA PRO A 272 31.78 25.91 -5.28
C PRO A 272 31.29 25.12 -4.07
N GLY A 273 30.35 25.69 -3.31
CA GLY A 273 29.73 25.00 -2.17
C GLY A 273 29.07 23.69 -2.60
N ALA A 274 29.11 22.66 -1.75
CA ALA A 274 28.61 21.31 -2.08
C ALA A 274 27.15 21.29 -2.56
N ALA A 275 26.28 22.14 -2.01
CA ALA A 275 24.89 22.28 -2.44
C ALA A 275 24.77 22.84 -3.87
N VAL A 276 25.57 23.87 -4.21
CA VAL A 276 25.61 24.47 -5.54
C VAL A 276 26.15 23.48 -6.56
N ARG A 277 27.25 22.78 -6.22
CA ARG A 277 27.83 21.75 -7.08
C ARG A 277 26.83 20.62 -7.37
N ARG A 278 26.11 20.15 -6.34
CA ARG A 278 25.06 19.13 -6.49
C ARG A 278 23.93 19.62 -7.39
N SER A 279 23.36 20.80 -7.13
CA SER A 279 22.25 21.32 -7.93
C SER A 279 22.63 21.53 -9.39
N THR A 280 23.86 22.00 -9.67
CA THR A 280 24.34 22.20 -11.04
C THR A 280 24.54 20.88 -11.77
N LEU A 281 25.10 19.85 -11.12
CA LEU A 281 25.27 18.52 -11.71
C LEU A 281 23.92 17.84 -11.99
N VAL A 282 22.96 17.93 -11.05
CA VAL A 282 21.59 17.44 -11.27
C VAL A 282 20.95 18.16 -12.47
N ARG A 283 21.14 19.48 -12.58
CA ARG A 283 20.60 20.23 -13.71
C ARG A 283 21.21 19.81 -15.05
N ILE A 284 22.51 19.53 -15.10
CA ILE A 284 23.18 19.01 -16.30
C ILE A 284 22.56 17.66 -16.69
N ILE A 285 22.35 16.75 -15.73
CA ILE A 285 21.74 15.44 -15.97
C ILE A 285 20.32 15.61 -16.54
N GLU A 286 19.47 16.44 -15.91
CA GLU A 286 18.11 16.70 -16.38
C GLU A 286 18.06 17.24 -17.81
N LEU A 287 18.96 18.17 -18.16
CA LEU A 287 19.03 18.74 -19.51
C LEU A 287 19.45 17.68 -20.53
N CYS A 288 20.38 16.80 -20.16
CA CYS A 288 20.86 15.76 -21.07
C CYS A 288 19.77 14.70 -21.30
N GLU A 289 19.17 14.17 -20.22
CA GLU A 289 18.11 13.16 -20.29
C GLU A 289 16.87 13.67 -21.03
N ALA A 290 16.49 14.94 -20.84
CA ALA A 290 15.35 15.52 -21.55
C ALA A 290 15.61 15.70 -23.06
N ALA A 291 16.84 16.01 -23.45
CA ALA A 291 17.23 16.15 -24.85
C ALA A 291 17.33 14.79 -25.54
N ASP A 292 17.97 13.83 -24.87
CA ASP A 292 18.13 12.45 -25.31
C ASP A 292 16.77 11.77 -25.56
N ALA A 293 15.90 11.76 -24.55
CA ALA A 293 14.56 11.17 -24.66
C ALA A 293 13.72 11.78 -25.81
N ARG A 294 13.93 13.05 -26.13
CA ARG A 294 13.24 13.72 -27.24
C ARG A 294 13.82 13.34 -28.60
N LEU A 295 15.14 13.13 -28.71
CA LEU A 295 15.77 12.63 -29.94
C LEU A 295 15.35 11.18 -30.19
N ASP A 296 15.40 10.32 -29.18
CA ASP A 296 14.99 8.91 -29.27
C ASP A 296 13.55 8.74 -29.74
N ALA A 297 12.62 9.50 -29.16
CA ALA A 297 11.21 9.43 -29.55
C ALA A 297 10.99 9.77 -31.04
N GLU A 298 11.78 10.69 -31.60
CA GLU A 298 11.65 11.07 -33.01
C GLU A 298 12.44 10.12 -33.93
N SER A 299 13.51 9.48 -33.45
CA SER A 299 14.21 8.39 -34.15
C SER A 299 13.33 7.14 -34.28
N GLU A 300 12.68 6.71 -33.18
CA GLU A 300 11.71 5.60 -33.20
C GLU A 300 10.55 5.90 -34.17
N ALA A 301 10.10 7.16 -34.22
CA ALA A 301 9.09 7.59 -35.16
C ALA A 301 9.53 7.45 -36.63
N PHE A 302 10.81 7.57 -36.96
CA PHE A 302 11.31 7.30 -38.33
C PHE A 302 11.46 5.82 -38.63
N ASP A 303 11.91 5.02 -37.67
CA ASP A 303 11.97 3.57 -37.84
C ASP A 303 10.59 2.98 -38.12
N GLN A 304 9.56 3.47 -37.43
CA GLN A 304 8.17 3.11 -37.71
C GLN A 304 7.75 3.50 -39.14
N LEU A 305 8.11 4.70 -39.62
CA LEU A 305 7.82 5.11 -40.99
C LEU A 305 8.52 4.23 -42.02
N ARG A 306 9.77 3.85 -41.75
CA ARG A 306 10.58 3.01 -42.62
C ARG A 306 10.03 1.58 -42.71
N ASP A 307 9.54 1.02 -41.60
CA ASP A 307 8.83 -0.27 -41.61
C ASP A 307 7.53 -0.19 -42.43
N LEU A 308 6.80 0.92 -42.33
CA LEU A 308 5.58 1.16 -43.10
C LEU A 308 5.84 1.28 -44.61
N GLU A 309 6.98 1.78 -45.09
CA GLU A 309 7.25 1.90 -46.52
C GLU A 309 7.10 0.57 -47.29
N GLY A 310 7.50 -0.55 -46.66
CA GLY A 310 7.40 -1.89 -47.25
C GLY A 310 6.00 -2.52 -47.18
N ARG A 311 5.15 -2.05 -46.26
CA ARG A 311 3.84 -2.66 -45.94
C ARG A 311 2.66 -1.69 -46.07
N ALA A 312 2.87 -0.46 -46.54
CA ALA A 312 1.88 0.62 -46.53
C ALA A 312 0.54 0.24 -47.18
N GLY A 313 0.55 -0.56 -48.26
CA GLY A 313 -0.68 -1.02 -48.90
C GLY A 313 -1.50 -1.98 -48.04
N GLU A 314 -0.84 -2.93 -47.37
CA GLU A 314 -1.48 -3.88 -46.46
C GLU A 314 -2.07 -3.15 -45.24
N VAL A 315 -1.28 -2.26 -44.64
CA VAL A 315 -1.69 -1.48 -43.47
C VAL A 315 -2.84 -0.53 -43.82
N ALA A 316 -2.80 0.14 -44.98
CA ALA A 316 -3.89 1.02 -45.43
C ALA A 316 -5.23 0.27 -45.58
N GLU A 317 -5.21 -0.96 -46.10
CA GLU A 317 -6.43 -1.77 -46.22
C GLU A 317 -6.93 -2.27 -44.85
N SER A 318 -6.02 -2.58 -43.92
CA SER A 318 -6.38 -2.90 -42.54
C SER A 318 -7.04 -1.72 -41.83
N LEU A 319 -6.41 -0.54 -41.88
CA LEU A 319 -6.94 0.69 -41.31
C LEU A 319 -8.25 1.13 -41.97
N SER A 320 -8.46 0.84 -43.25
CA SER A 320 -9.74 1.10 -43.90
C SER A 320 -10.88 0.29 -43.29
N ARG A 321 -10.64 -1.01 -43.03
CA ARG A 321 -11.62 -1.86 -42.34
C ARG A 321 -11.86 -1.39 -40.90
N GLN A 322 -10.79 -1.02 -40.18
CA GLN A 322 -10.90 -0.51 -38.81
C GLN A 322 -11.72 0.80 -38.78
N ARG A 323 -11.42 1.75 -39.68
CA ARG A 323 -12.21 2.97 -39.84
C ARG A 323 -13.70 2.67 -40.06
N ASP A 324 -14.02 1.74 -40.95
CA ASP A 324 -15.42 1.39 -41.24
C ASP A 324 -16.13 0.79 -40.02
N VAL A 325 -15.42 0.00 -39.18
CA VAL A 325 -15.94 -0.52 -37.91
C VAL A 325 -16.24 0.61 -36.93
N VAL A 326 -15.32 1.56 -36.75
CA VAL A 326 -15.51 2.71 -35.85
C VAL A 326 -16.64 3.61 -36.36
N GLU A 327 -16.71 3.83 -37.67
CA GLU A 327 -17.74 4.64 -38.31
C GLU A 327 -19.14 4.04 -38.10
N ALA A 328 -19.27 2.72 -38.24
CA ALA A 328 -20.51 2.00 -37.97
C ALA A 328 -20.97 2.14 -36.49
N GLY A 329 -20.02 2.26 -35.56
CA GLY A 329 -20.29 2.46 -34.13
C GLY A 329 -20.76 3.87 -33.75
N LEU A 330 -20.54 4.89 -34.59
CA LEU A 330 -20.84 6.29 -34.24
C LEU A 330 -22.33 6.57 -34.04
N ALA A 331 -23.22 5.85 -34.74
CA ALA A 331 -24.66 6.02 -34.58
C ALA A 331 -25.12 5.61 -33.18
N GLU A 332 -24.59 4.49 -32.68
CA GLU A 332 -24.88 3.98 -31.33
C GLU A 332 -24.25 4.89 -30.27
N ALA A 333 -22.98 5.30 -30.45
CA ALA A 333 -22.35 6.26 -29.55
C ALA A 333 -23.15 7.59 -29.47
N GLY A 334 -23.72 8.05 -30.59
CA GLY A 334 -24.60 9.21 -30.64
C GLY A 334 -25.88 9.04 -29.81
N ARG A 335 -26.51 7.86 -29.88
CA ARG A 335 -27.67 7.51 -29.06
C ARG A 335 -27.32 7.52 -27.57
N VAL A 336 -26.19 6.91 -27.22
CA VAL A 336 -25.68 6.86 -25.84
C VAL A 336 -25.44 8.27 -25.28
N VAL A 337 -24.75 9.14 -26.03
CA VAL A 337 -24.54 10.55 -25.60
C VAL A 337 -25.88 11.27 -25.38
N GLY A 338 -26.86 11.06 -26.27
CA GLY A 338 -28.21 11.62 -26.13
C GLY A 338 -28.88 11.17 -24.83
N GLU A 339 -28.86 9.86 -24.55
CA GLU A 339 -29.42 9.30 -23.32
C GLU A 339 -28.73 9.80 -22.06
N LEU A 340 -27.40 9.94 -22.08
CA LEU A 340 -26.65 10.51 -20.97
C LEU A 340 -27.03 11.98 -20.74
N GLY A 341 -27.19 12.77 -21.79
CA GLY A 341 -27.62 14.17 -21.70
C GLY A 341 -29.06 14.38 -21.23
N GLU A 342 -29.92 13.38 -21.43
CA GLU A 342 -31.30 13.36 -20.92
C GLU A 342 -31.38 12.92 -19.45
N ARG A 343 -30.51 12.01 -19.01
CA ARG A 343 -30.56 11.42 -17.66
C ARG A 343 -29.65 12.10 -16.64
N TYR A 344 -28.54 12.69 -17.06
CA TYR A 344 -27.50 13.19 -16.16
C TYR A 344 -27.07 14.62 -16.53
N SER A 345 -26.40 15.29 -15.59
CA SER A 345 -25.73 16.57 -15.82
C SER A 345 -24.31 16.55 -15.23
N GLY A 346 -23.55 17.62 -15.44
CA GLY A 346 -22.19 17.76 -14.92
C GLY A 346 -21.09 17.66 -15.97
N ASP A 347 -19.85 17.75 -15.50
CA ASP A 347 -18.66 17.83 -16.35
C ASP A 347 -18.40 16.52 -17.11
N SER A 348 -18.76 15.37 -16.54
CA SER A 348 -18.66 14.07 -17.22
C SER A 348 -19.56 13.97 -18.46
N VAL A 349 -20.74 14.61 -18.43
CA VAL A 349 -21.67 14.63 -19.58
C VAL A 349 -21.23 15.68 -20.61
N SER A 350 -20.85 16.87 -20.16
CA SER A 350 -20.39 17.93 -21.06
C SER A 350 -19.09 17.56 -21.78
N GLY A 351 -18.20 16.83 -21.10
CA GLY A 351 -16.93 16.33 -21.64
C GLY A 351 -17.09 15.32 -22.78
N VAL A 352 -18.18 14.55 -22.82
CA VAL A 352 -18.44 13.55 -23.89
C VAL A 352 -19.42 14.02 -24.95
N ALA A 353 -20.13 15.13 -24.72
CA ALA A 353 -21.19 15.62 -25.61
C ALA A 353 -20.70 15.89 -27.05
N GLY A 354 -19.45 16.34 -27.20
CA GLY A 354 -18.84 16.64 -28.49
C GLY A 354 -18.13 15.46 -29.17
N ASN A 355 -17.92 14.34 -28.47
CA ASN A 355 -16.99 13.29 -28.88
C ASN A 355 -17.41 12.62 -30.19
N VAL A 356 -18.70 12.37 -30.40
CA VAL A 356 -19.21 11.75 -31.63
C VAL A 356 -18.99 12.65 -32.85
N GLY A 357 -19.11 13.98 -32.67
CA GLY A 357 -18.81 14.96 -33.72
C GLY A 357 -17.33 14.96 -34.07
N GLN A 358 -16.47 15.04 -33.05
CA GLN A 358 -15.02 15.03 -33.22
C GLN A 358 -14.51 13.71 -33.82
N ALA A 359 -15.04 12.57 -33.37
CA ALA A 359 -14.70 11.26 -33.92
C ALA A 359 -15.05 11.18 -35.43
N ARG A 360 -16.21 11.71 -35.84
CA ARG A 360 -16.58 11.78 -37.27
C ARG A 360 -15.60 12.63 -38.09
N GLU A 361 -15.17 13.77 -37.56
CA GLU A 361 -14.15 14.61 -38.23
C GLU A 361 -12.83 13.87 -38.38
N ARG A 362 -12.40 13.14 -37.34
CA ARG A 362 -11.17 12.32 -37.37
C ARG A 362 -11.27 11.17 -38.37
N LEU A 363 -12.39 10.45 -38.43
CA LEU A 363 -12.61 9.38 -39.42
C LEU A 363 -12.70 9.91 -40.86
N THR A 364 -13.21 11.13 -41.05
CA THR A 364 -13.19 11.81 -42.35
C THR A 364 -11.75 12.10 -42.78
N PHE A 365 -10.96 12.68 -41.89
CA PHE A 365 -9.53 12.92 -42.13
C PHE A 365 -8.76 11.63 -42.40
N ALA A 366 -9.05 10.55 -41.65
CA ALA A 366 -8.45 9.24 -41.87
C ALA A 366 -8.79 8.69 -43.27
N GLY A 367 -10.05 8.83 -43.72
CA GLY A 367 -10.48 8.44 -45.07
C GLY A 367 -9.71 9.18 -46.16
N GLU A 368 -9.53 10.50 -46.02
CA GLU A 368 -8.74 11.30 -46.96
C GLU A 368 -7.26 10.89 -46.96
N ALA A 369 -6.69 10.60 -45.79
CA ALA A 369 -5.31 10.14 -45.65
C ALA A 369 -5.10 8.76 -46.30
N LEU A 370 -6.02 7.82 -46.11
CA LEU A 370 -6.01 6.51 -46.78
C LEU A 370 -6.18 6.64 -48.30
N GLY A 371 -6.94 7.63 -48.78
CA GLY A 371 -7.02 7.99 -50.20
C GLY A 371 -5.66 8.42 -50.75
N ARG A 372 -4.99 9.36 -50.07
CA ARG A 372 -3.64 9.83 -50.43
C ARG A 372 -2.61 8.70 -50.42
N ALA A 373 -2.70 7.77 -49.46
CA ALA A 373 -1.82 6.60 -49.40
C ALA A 373 -1.96 5.72 -50.66
N ARG A 374 -3.20 5.44 -51.10
CA ARG A 374 -3.47 4.66 -52.32
C ARG A 374 -2.97 5.36 -53.58
N GLU A 375 -3.18 6.68 -53.68
CA GLU A 375 -2.68 7.48 -54.81
C GLU A 375 -1.14 7.44 -54.90
N ALA A 376 -0.46 7.61 -53.76
CA ALA A 376 0.99 7.53 -53.66
C ALA A 376 1.55 6.15 -54.05
N LEU A 377 0.88 5.06 -53.64
CA LEU A 377 1.22 3.68 -54.03
C LEU A 377 0.97 3.40 -55.51
N ALA A 378 -0.06 4.01 -56.11
CA ALA A 378 -0.38 3.87 -57.52
C ALA A 378 0.54 4.72 -58.43
N GLY A 379 1.50 5.46 -57.86
CA GLY A 379 2.38 6.37 -58.60
C GLY A 379 1.63 7.52 -59.28
N SER A 380 0.41 7.81 -58.85
CA SER A 380 -0.44 8.85 -59.40
C SER A 380 -0.28 10.12 -58.57
N SER A 381 0.44 11.13 -59.07
CA SER A 381 0.55 12.43 -58.39
C SER A 381 -0.60 13.34 -58.81
N SER A 382 -1.40 13.78 -57.84
CA SER A 382 -2.24 14.97 -58.00
C SER A 382 -1.45 16.18 -57.48
N GLY A 383 -0.85 16.96 -58.39
CA GLY A 383 -0.08 18.17 -58.05
C GLY A 383 1.43 17.96 -57.82
N SER A 384 2.06 18.90 -57.10
CA SER A 384 3.52 19.00 -56.91
C SER A 384 4.08 18.19 -55.73
N VAL A 385 3.33 17.21 -55.22
CA VAL A 385 3.77 16.36 -54.10
C VAL A 385 4.49 15.12 -54.66
N PRO A 386 5.67 14.75 -54.13
CA PRO A 386 6.36 13.53 -54.54
C PRO A 386 5.48 12.29 -54.36
N ALA A 387 5.41 11.42 -55.38
CA ALA A 387 4.77 10.11 -55.27
C ALA A 387 5.80 9.06 -54.80
N GLY A 388 5.34 8.02 -54.09
CA GLY A 388 6.19 6.89 -53.70
C GLY A 388 5.88 6.31 -52.31
N PRO A 389 6.59 5.23 -51.91
CA PRO A 389 6.36 4.51 -50.66
C PRO A 389 6.46 5.39 -49.40
N ALA A 390 7.41 6.32 -49.36
CA ALA A 390 7.59 7.28 -48.28
C ALA A 390 6.33 8.14 -48.03
N GLN A 391 5.73 8.66 -49.11
CA GLN A 391 4.51 9.47 -49.03
C GLN A 391 3.29 8.63 -48.63
N ALA A 392 3.25 7.36 -49.05
CA ALA A 392 2.23 6.42 -48.63
C ALA A 392 2.33 6.10 -47.13
N ALA A 393 3.54 5.85 -46.62
CA ALA A 393 3.79 5.58 -45.20
C ALA A 393 3.37 6.75 -44.30
N LEU A 394 3.68 7.99 -44.69
CA LEU A 394 3.23 9.19 -43.98
C LEU A 394 1.70 9.31 -43.94
N ALA A 395 1.04 9.03 -45.07
CA ALA A 395 -0.41 9.11 -45.17
C ALA A 395 -1.10 7.98 -44.36
N VAL A 396 -0.52 6.77 -44.34
CA VAL A 396 -0.98 5.66 -43.50
C VAL A 396 -0.88 6.00 -42.02
N ARG A 397 0.27 6.53 -41.56
CA ARG A 397 0.45 6.93 -40.16
C ARG A 397 -0.52 8.02 -39.73
N ALA A 398 -0.78 9.00 -40.60
CA ALA A 398 -1.77 10.04 -40.32
C ALA A 398 -3.19 9.47 -40.19
N ALA A 399 -3.53 8.43 -40.98
CA ALA A 399 -4.81 7.75 -40.86
C ALA A 399 -4.93 6.96 -39.57
N GLU A 400 -3.90 6.19 -39.21
CA GLU A 400 -3.82 5.41 -37.97
C GLU A 400 -4.05 6.31 -36.74
N GLN A 401 -3.26 7.39 -36.60
CA GLN A 401 -3.42 8.33 -35.49
C GLN A 401 -4.82 8.95 -35.38
N ALA A 402 -5.48 9.19 -36.52
CA ALA A 402 -6.82 9.74 -36.54
C ALA A 402 -7.88 8.69 -36.17
N ILE A 403 -7.71 7.43 -36.57
CA ILE A 403 -8.57 6.31 -36.18
C ILE A 403 -8.43 6.06 -34.68
N ASP A 404 -7.21 6.01 -34.14
CA ASP A 404 -6.96 5.83 -32.70
C ASP A 404 -7.63 6.93 -31.87
N GLN A 405 -7.53 8.19 -32.31
CA GLN A 405 -8.22 9.31 -31.66
C GLN A 405 -9.75 9.14 -31.72
N ALA A 406 -10.30 8.69 -32.84
CA ALA A 406 -11.74 8.44 -32.96
C ALA A 406 -12.18 7.31 -32.03
N GLU A 407 -11.41 6.23 -31.92
CA GLU A 407 -11.66 5.13 -30.99
C GLU A 407 -11.63 5.58 -29.54
N GLN A 408 -10.63 6.37 -29.14
CA GLN A 408 -10.54 6.95 -27.79
C GLN A 408 -11.76 7.82 -27.45
N LEU A 409 -12.21 8.64 -28.40
CA LEU A 409 -13.39 9.48 -28.23
C LEU A 409 -14.68 8.64 -28.04
N VAL A 410 -14.84 7.56 -28.80
CA VAL A 410 -15.96 6.60 -28.65
C VAL A 410 -15.85 5.81 -27.34
N ALA A 411 -14.65 5.36 -26.98
CA ALA A 411 -14.41 4.67 -25.72
C ALA A 411 -14.75 5.53 -24.51
N ALA A 412 -14.44 6.84 -24.54
CA ALA A 412 -14.81 7.78 -23.50
C ALA A 412 -16.35 7.91 -23.32
N VAL A 413 -17.12 7.84 -24.42
CA VAL A 413 -18.60 7.80 -24.37
C VAL A 413 -19.07 6.52 -23.68
N ASN A 414 -18.53 5.36 -24.07
CA ASN A 414 -18.90 4.07 -23.50
C ASN A 414 -18.54 4.00 -22.01
N LYS A 415 -17.37 4.53 -21.62
CA LYS A 415 -16.95 4.63 -20.23
C LYS A 415 -17.93 5.48 -19.42
N ALA A 416 -18.30 6.66 -19.90
CA ALA A 416 -19.29 7.51 -19.24
C ALA A 416 -20.67 6.82 -19.07
N ALA A 417 -21.03 5.95 -20.02
CA ALA A 417 -22.26 5.17 -19.95
C ALA A 417 -22.27 4.10 -18.84
N VAL A 418 -21.10 3.64 -18.42
CA VAL A 418 -20.92 2.71 -17.29
C VAL A 418 -20.75 3.47 -15.97
N ASP A 419 -19.90 4.50 -15.98
CA ASP A 419 -19.48 5.21 -14.77
C ASP A 419 -20.62 6.02 -14.13
N LEU A 420 -21.48 6.67 -14.93
CA LEU A 420 -22.56 7.51 -14.38
C LEU A 420 -23.63 6.69 -13.63
N PRO A 421 -24.12 5.55 -14.15
CA PRO A 421 -24.95 4.63 -13.38
C PRO A 421 -24.23 4.03 -12.16
N ALA A 422 -22.95 3.69 -12.26
CA ALA A 422 -22.17 3.16 -11.15
C ALA A 422 -22.02 4.20 -10.03
N ALA A 423 -21.71 5.45 -10.36
CA ALA A 423 -21.66 6.57 -9.42
C ALA A 423 -23.01 6.81 -8.75
N ARG A 424 -24.12 6.61 -9.48
CA ARG A 424 -25.46 6.69 -8.87
C ARG A 424 -25.67 5.58 -7.84
N ALA A 425 -25.33 4.34 -8.16
CA ALA A 425 -25.43 3.23 -7.22
C ALA A 425 -24.53 3.44 -5.98
N ALA A 426 -23.32 3.95 -6.17
CA ALA A 426 -22.41 4.30 -5.09
C ALA A 426 -22.97 5.41 -4.18
N ALA A 427 -23.62 6.44 -4.76
CA ALA A 427 -24.28 7.48 -3.97
C ALA A 427 -25.42 6.90 -3.11
N ASP A 428 -26.22 5.98 -3.66
CA ASP A 428 -27.31 5.34 -2.91
C ASP A 428 -26.77 4.46 -1.76
N ALA A 429 -25.63 3.76 -1.96
CA ALA A 429 -24.95 3.01 -0.92
C ALA A 429 -24.38 3.90 0.20
N LEU A 430 -23.66 4.97 -0.16
CA LEU A 430 -23.12 5.95 0.79
C LEU A 430 -24.23 6.64 1.60
N ILE A 431 -25.39 6.91 0.99
CA ILE A 431 -26.54 7.45 1.71
C ILE A 431 -27.00 6.49 2.82
N ALA A 432 -27.00 5.17 2.57
CA ALA A 432 -27.39 4.17 3.56
C ALA A 432 -26.37 4.06 4.70
N GLU A 433 -25.08 4.04 4.35
CA GLU A 433 -23.95 4.00 5.28
C GLU A 433 -23.93 5.21 6.23
N ILE A 434 -23.86 6.42 5.68
CA ILE A 434 -23.87 7.66 6.47
C ILE A 434 -25.16 7.78 7.32
N THR A 435 -26.31 7.28 6.84
CA THR A 435 -27.53 7.26 7.64
C THR A 435 -27.38 6.35 8.89
N ALA A 436 -26.74 5.19 8.75
CA ALA A 436 -26.48 4.29 9.86
C ALA A 436 -25.46 4.89 10.84
N GLU A 437 -24.41 5.52 10.35
CA GLU A 437 -23.40 6.18 11.16
C GLU A 437 -23.93 7.39 11.92
N ILE A 438 -24.81 8.20 11.31
CA ILE A 438 -25.50 9.28 12.02
C ILE A 438 -26.33 8.72 13.17
N ALA A 439 -27.00 7.58 12.98
CA ALA A 439 -27.75 6.92 14.04
C ALA A 439 -26.81 6.42 15.17
N ALA A 440 -25.66 5.83 14.81
CA ALA A 440 -24.64 5.42 15.77
C ALA A 440 -24.05 6.62 16.54
N GLY A 441 -23.74 7.72 15.85
CA GLY A 441 -23.23 8.96 16.43
C GLY A 441 -24.22 9.59 17.40
N ARG A 442 -25.53 9.62 17.06
CA ARG A 442 -26.58 10.07 17.98
C ARG A 442 -26.68 9.19 19.22
N ALA A 443 -26.56 7.87 19.08
CA ALA A 443 -26.55 6.95 20.22
C ALA A 443 -25.33 7.19 21.13
N ALA A 444 -24.15 7.41 20.56
CA ALA A 444 -22.93 7.73 21.31
C ALA A 444 -23.03 9.07 22.07
N MET A 445 -23.74 10.06 21.51
CA MET A 445 -23.98 11.35 22.16
C MET A 445 -24.89 11.31 23.39
N ALA A 446 -25.64 10.22 23.62
CA ALA A 446 -26.51 10.08 24.80
C ALA A 446 -25.72 9.99 26.13
N GLY A 447 -24.39 9.85 26.07
CA GLY A 447 -23.47 9.94 27.21
C GLY A 447 -22.75 11.29 27.33
N VAL A 448 -21.47 11.30 27.72
CA VAL A 448 -20.62 12.50 27.65
C VAL A 448 -20.24 12.69 26.18
N SER A 449 -20.74 13.76 25.55
CA SER A 449 -20.50 14.03 24.12
C SER A 449 -19.03 14.32 23.84
N PRO A 450 -18.34 13.48 23.04
CA PRO A 450 -16.98 13.75 22.57
C PRO A 450 -16.95 15.05 21.77
N GLY A 451 -15.85 15.80 21.90
CA GLY A 451 -15.67 17.04 21.14
C GLY A 451 -15.68 16.75 19.63
N GLY A 452 -16.51 17.46 18.88
CA GLY A 452 -16.58 17.35 17.41
C GLY A 452 -17.62 16.37 16.86
N LEU A 453 -18.05 15.35 17.62
CA LEU A 453 -19.03 14.36 17.15
C LEU A 453 -20.39 14.99 16.77
N ALA A 454 -20.89 15.93 17.59
CA ALA A 454 -22.14 16.63 17.30
C ALA A 454 -22.06 17.45 16.00
N ALA A 455 -20.92 18.08 15.73
CA ALA A 455 -20.70 18.85 14.51
C ALA A 455 -20.57 17.94 13.29
N ALA A 456 -19.89 16.80 13.43
CA ALA A 456 -19.75 15.80 12.37
C ALA A 456 -21.12 15.18 12.00
N VAL A 457 -21.93 14.80 13.01
CA VAL A 457 -23.30 14.31 12.79
C VAL A 457 -24.16 15.35 12.07
N ALA A 458 -24.12 16.62 12.49
CA ALA A 458 -24.85 17.69 11.81
C ALA A 458 -24.36 17.90 10.36
N GLY A 459 -23.05 17.80 10.12
CA GLY A 459 -22.46 17.86 8.79
C GLY A 459 -22.92 16.71 7.88
N GLY A 460 -22.94 15.48 8.40
CA GLY A 460 -23.47 14.31 7.71
C GLY A 460 -24.95 14.44 7.36
N GLU A 461 -25.77 14.96 8.28
CA GLU A 461 -27.19 15.22 8.05
C GLU A 461 -27.41 16.23 6.91
N GLN A 462 -26.62 17.30 6.90
CA GLN A 462 -26.65 18.29 5.83
C GLN A 462 -26.23 17.66 4.49
N ALA A 463 -25.14 16.89 4.48
CA ALA A 463 -24.67 16.21 3.27
C ALA A 463 -25.71 15.23 2.71
N LEU A 464 -26.41 14.47 3.57
CA LEU A 464 -27.51 13.59 3.15
C LEU A 464 -28.68 14.39 2.56
N ALA A 465 -29.04 15.53 3.14
CA ALA A 465 -30.10 16.38 2.62
C ALA A 465 -29.74 16.94 1.24
N GLU A 466 -28.52 17.44 1.08
CA GLU A 466 -28.00 17.93 -0.20
C GLU A 466 -27.89 16.83 -1.26
N ALA A 467 -27.40 15.64 -0.88
CA ALA A 467 -27.29 14.50 -1.78
C ALA A 467 -28.65 14.04 -2.28
N ARG A 468 -29.64 13.89 -1.39
CA ARG A 468 -31.01 13.52 -1.77
C ARG A 468 -31.64 14.57 -2.69
N ALA A 469 -31.42 15.85 -2.41
CA ALA A 469 -31.88 16.93 -3.28
C ALA A 469 -31.21 16.86 -4.66
N GLY A 470 -29.89 16.69 -4.70
CA GLY A 470 -29.11 16.54 -5.93
C GLY A 470 -29.54 15.35 -6.79
N LEU A 471 -29.76 14.18 -6.17
CA LEU A 471 -30.22 12.97 -6.85
C LEU A 471 -31.68 13.03 -7.31
N SER A 472 -32.50 13.89 -6.69
CA SER A 472 -33.90 14.13 -7.08
C SER A 472 -34.07 15.17 -8.20
N ALA A 473 -32.99 15.85 -8.60
CA ALA A 473 -33.03 16.78 -9.72
C ALA A 473 -33.44 16.07 -11.01
N ALA A 474 -34.01 16.82 -11.96
CA ALA A 474 -34.42 16.25 -13.26
C ALA A 474 -33.26 15.57 -14.01
N ARG A 475 -32.04 16.07 -13.82
CA ARG A 475 -30.78 15.49 -14.33
C ARG A 475 -29.71 15.57 -13.24
N PRO A 476 -29.56 14.54 -12.40
CA PRO A 476 -28.55 14.53 -11.34
C PRO A 476 -27.12 14.49 -11.89
N ASP A 477 -26.18 15.02 -11.12
CA ASP A 477 -24.75 14.79 -11.27
C ASP A 477 -24.30 13.84 -10.15
N PRO A 478 -24.30 12.51 -10.39
CA PRO A 478 -23.99 11.54 -9.36
C PRO A 478 -22.53 11.59 -8.91
N VAL A 479 -21.60 12.04 -9.77
CA VAL A 479 -20.17 12.12 -9.43
C VAL A 479 -19.93 13.17 -8.36
N VAL A 480 -20.51 14.36 -8.53
CA VAL A 480 -20.43 15.43 -7.51
C VAL A 480 -21.12 15.02 -6.21
N VAL A 481 -22.23 14.28 -6.28
CA VAL A 481 -22.92 13.77 -5.09
C VAL A 481 -22.06 12.77 -4.33
N VAL A 482 -21.45 11.79 -5.00
CA VAL A 482 -20.53 10.81 -4.39
C VAL A 482 -19.37 11.53 -3.70
N ALA A 483 -18.70 12.46 -4.38
CA ALA A 483 -17.56 13.18 -3.82
C ALA A 483 -17.94 13.96 -2.53
N ARG A 484 -19.14 14.54 -2.47
CA ARG A 484 -19.64 15.22 -1.27
C ARG A 484 -19.98 14.26 -0.14
N LEU A 485 -20.61 13.13 -0.46
CA LEU A 485 -20.93 12.11 0.54
C LEU A 485 -19.66 11.53 1.15
N GLN A 486 -18.68 11.14 0.34
CA GLN A 486 -17.38 10.63 0.82
C GLN A 486 -16.63 11.63 1.71
N ALA A 487 -16.69 12.93 1.37
CA ALA A 487 -16.07 13.95 2.21
C ALA A 487 -16.77 14.09 3.57
N ALA A 488 -18.09 13.92 3.63
CA ALA A 488 -18.85 13.97 4.88
C ALA A 488 -18.67 12.69 5.71
N ASP A 489 -18.66 11.53 5.05
CA ASP A 489 -18.38 10.20 5.58
C ASP A 489 -17.05 10.16 6.33
N ALA A 490 -15.95 10.56 5.65
CA ALA A 490 -14.62 10.60 6.26
C ALA A 490 -14.55 11.48 7.53
N VAL A 491 -15.33 12.58 7.59
CA VAL A 491 -15.41 13.45 8.77
C VAL A 491 -16.21 12.78 9.90
N LEU A 492 -17.30 12.09 9.56
CA LEU A 492 -18.13 11.37 10.51
C LEU A 492 -17.39 10.17 11.11
N ASP A 493 -16.73 9.38 10.27
CA ASP A 493 -15.89 8.25 10.66
C ASP A 493 -14.78 8.65 11.63
N ALA A 494 -14.02 9.70 11.30
CA ALA A 494 -12.97 10.19 12.17
C ALA A 494 -13.52 10.61 13.56
N ALA A 495 -14.71 11.22 13.59
CA ALA A 495 -15.35 11.61 14.83
C ALA A 495 -15.91 10.42 15.63
N LEU A 496 -16.46 9.41 14.95
CA LEU A 496 -16.94 8.17 15.57
C LEU A 496 -15.78 7.35 16.15
N ALA A 497 -14.68 7.19 15.41
CA ALA A 497 -13.48 6.52 15.90
C ALA A 497 -12.94 7.22 17.17
N ALA A 498 -12.82 8.55 17.15
CA ALA A 498 -12.41 9.32 18.32
C ALA A 498 -13.35 9.16 19.53
N ALA A 499 -14.66 9.05 19.27
CA ALA A 499 -15.68 8.80 20.28
C ALA A 499 -15.55 7.41 20.92
N VAL A 500 -15.35 6.37 20.10
CA VAL A 500 -15.13 4.99 20.56
C VAL A 500 -13.86 4.91 21.41
N ASP A 501 -12.75 5.49 20.93
CA ASP A 501 -11.47 5.54 21.65
C ASP A 501 -11.60 6.23 23.01
N GLN A 502 -12.40 7.30 23.09
CA GLN A 502 -12.68 7.98 24.36
C GLN A 502 -13.52 7.09 25.29
N ALA A 503 -14.59 6.48 24.79
CA ALA A 503 -15.46 5.60 25.56
C ALA A 503 -14.70 4.40 26.15
N GLU A 504 -13.79 3.80 25.38
CA GLU A 504 -12.94 2.72 25.85
C GLU A 504 -11.94 3.17 26.93
N ARG A 505 -11.32 4.35 26.76
CA ARG A 505 -10.45 4.95 27.79
C ARG A 505 -11.20 5.15 29.11
N ASP A 506 -12.41 5.70 29.03
CA ASP A 506 -13.27 5.90 30.20
C ASP A 506 -13.71 4.58 30.84
N ALA A 507 -13.99 3.55 30.03
CA ALA A 507 -14.32 2.21 30.54
C ALA A 507 -13.13 1.57 31.28
N ARG A 508 -11.91 1.68 30.73
CA ARG A 508 -10.67 1.18 31.36
C ARG A 508 -10.43 1.87 32.71
N VAL A 509 -10.57 3.20 32.78
CA VAL A 509 -10.40 3.93 34.04
C VAL A 509 -11.45 3.54 35.06
N ARG A 510 -12.72 3.38 34.67
CA ARG A 510 -13.77 2.88 35.58
C ARG A 510 -13.48 1.47 36.10
N ALA A 511 -12.97 0.57 35.26
CA ALA A 511 -12.59 -0.77 35.68
C ALA A 511 -11.44 -0.77 36.70
N VAL A 512 -10.45 0.12 36.53
CA VAL A 512 -9.36 0.32 37.50
C VAL A 512 -9.87 0.94 38.79
N LEU A 513 -10.75 1.94 38.72
CA LEU A 513 -11.36 2.58 39.88
C LEU A 513 -12.16 1.57 40.73
N ALA A 514 -12.94 0.70 40.08
CA ALA A 514 -13.72 -0.34 40.74
C ALA A 514 -12.84 -1.33 41.55
N GLN A 515 -11.59 -1.54 41.12
CA GLN A 515 -10.62 -2.39 41.83
C GLN A 515 -9.86 -1.64 42.93
N THR A 516 -9.50 -0.38 42.69
CA THR A 516 -8.61 0.39 43.58
C THR A 516 -9.35 1.09 44.72
N LEU A 517 -10.61 1.49 44.53
CA LEU A 517 -11.39 2.19 45.54
C LEU A 517 -11.64 1.33 46.80
N PRO A 518 -12.00 0.03 46.72
CA PRO A 518 -12.11 -0.83 47.90
C PRO A 518 -10.79 -1.02 48.64
N LEU A 519 -9.67 -1.09 47.91
CA LEU A 519 -8.32 -1.22 48.52
C LEU A 519 -7.97 0.04 49.30
N ALA A 520 -8.25 1.23 48.75
CA ALA A 520 -8.04 2.50 49.45
C ALA A 520 -8.87 2.60 50.74
N ARG A 521 -10.14 2.18 50.70
CA ARG A 521 -11.00 2.10 51.90
C ARG A 521 -10.37 1.21 52.98
N ALA A 522 -9.90 0.02 52.60
CA ALA A 522 -9.29 -0.91 53.53
C ALA A 522 -7.97 -0.40 54.14
N GLU A 523 -7.09 0.21 53.33
CA GLU A 523 -5.83 0.80 53.79
C GLU A 523 -6.07 1.97 54.76
N ILE A 524 -7.03 2.85 54.45
CA ILE A 524 -7.39 3.98 55.32
C ILE A 524 -8.01 3.49 56.63
N ALA A 525 -8.91 2.49 56.58
CA ALA A 525 -9.48 1.89 57.79
C ALA A 525 -8.39 1.28 58.69
N ALA A 526 -7.45 0.53 58.10
CA ALA A 526 -6.33 -0.05 58.85
C ALA A 526 -5.44 1.02 59.50
N ALA A 527 -5.12 2.11 58.78
CA ALA A 527 -4.36 3.23 59.32
C ALA A 527 -5.13 3.93 60.46
N ASN A 528 -6.44 4.15 60.28
CA ASN A 528 -7.30 4.74 61.30
C ASN A 528 -7.37 3.89 62.58
N ASP A 529 -7.54 2.59 62.46
CA ASP A 529 -7.59 1.67 63.61
C ASP A 529 -6.25 1.61 64.34
N PHE A 530 -5.14 1.57 63.61
CA PHE A 530 -3.80 1.58 64.19
C PHE A 530 -3.52 2.86 64.99
N ILE A 531 -3.87 4.02 64.43
CA ILE A 531 -3.70 5.34 65.06
C ILE A 531 -4.67 5.50 66.24
N GLY A 532 -5.92 5.07 66.09
CA GLY A 532 -6.97 5.19 67.10
C GLY A 532 -6.71 4.36 68.35
N THR A 533 -6.14 3.15 68.21
CA THR A 533 -5.78 2.28 69.33
C THR A 533 -4.53 2.75 70.08
N ARG A 534 -3.72 3.65 69.50
CA ARG A 534 -2.42 4.12 70.05
C ARG A 534 -2.36 5.63 70.24
N ARG A 535 -3.48 6.23 70.69
CA ARG A 535 -3.64 7.69 70.86
C ARG A 535 -2.59 8.38 71.75
N GLY A 536 -1.93 7.67 72.67
CA GLY A 536 -0.89 8.23 73.53
C GLY A 536 0.52 8.22 72.92
N ALA A 537 0.76 7.39 71.90
CA ALA A 537 2.08 7.16 71.30
C ALA A 537 2.20 7.72 69.87
N VAL A 538 1.09 8.03 69.19
CA VAL A 538 1.08 8.57 67.82
C VAL A 538 0.93 10.09 67.81
N GLY A 539 1.86 10.76 67.12
CA GLY A 539 1.98 12.20 67.02
C GLY A 539 1.01 12.88 66.04
N PRO A 540 1.06 14.22 65.93
CA PRO A 540 0.14 15.01 65.10
C PRO A 540 0.27 14.77 63.60
N ASP A 541 1.48 14.57 63.08
CA ASP A 541 1.76 14.43 61.63
C ASP A 541 1.01 13.23 61.01
N ALA A 542 1.05 12.06 61.66
CA ALA A 542 0.30 10.88 61.23
C ALA A 542 -1.23 11.13 61.19
N ARG A 543 -1.76 11.91 62.13
CA ARG A 543 -3.19 12.23 62.21
C ARG A 543 -3.63 13.19 61.11
N VAL A 544 -2.81 14.21 60.82
CA VAL A 544 -3.07 15.16 59.73
C VAL A 544 -3.08 14.44 58.38
N ARG A 545 -2.11 13.56 58.13
CA ARG A 545 -2.07 12.76 56.90
C ARG A 545 -3.28 11.83 56.78
N LEU A 546 -3.72 11.21 57.87
CA LEU A 546 -4.93 10.40 57.88
C LEU A 546 -6.18 11.23 57.57
N SER A 547 -6.32 12.44 58.14
CA SER A 547 -7.46 13.30 57.84
C SER A 547 -7.48 13.76 56.38
N GLU A 548 -6.32 14.04 55.79
CA GLU A 548 -6.22 14.35 54.36
C GLU A 548 -6.54 13.12 53.50
N ALA A 549 -6.06 11.93 53.87
CA ALA A 549 -6.40 10.68 53.17
C ALA A 549 -7.92 10.44 53.14
N LEU A 550 -8.60 10.65 54.28
CA LEU A 550 -10.06 10.56 54.40
C LEU A 550 -10.78 11.61 53.53
N ARG A 551 -10.25 12.84 53.46
CA ARG A 551 -10.80 13.90 52.59
C ARG A 551 -10.71 13.51 51.11
N HIS A 552 -9.55 13.03 50.67
CA HIS A 552 -9.33 12.58 49.29
C HIS A 552 -10.20 11.37 48.94
N LEU A 553 -10.36 10.40 49.85
CA LEU A 553 -11.26 9.26 49.65
C LEU A 553 -12.72 9.71 49.47
N ALA A 554 -13.20 10.61 50.33
CA ALA A 554 -14.57 11.13 50.23
C ALA A 554 -14.81 11.88 48.91
N LEU A 555 -13.82 12.65 48.45
CA LEU A 555 -13.88 13.33 47.15
C LEU A 555 -13.89 12.32 45.98
N ALA A 556 -13.05 11.29 46.05
CA ALA A 556 -13.03 10.23 45.06
C ALA A 556 -14.39 9.52 44.93
N GLU A 557 -15.05 9.23 46.05
CA GLU A 557 -16.38 8.59 46.07
C GLU A 557 -17.47 9.46 45.45
N GLN A 558 -17.41 10.78 45.68
CA GLN A 558 -18.32 11.73 45.04
C GLN A 558 -18.10 11.79 43.52
N LEU A 559 -16.83 11.79 43.10
CA LEU A 559 -16.46 11.88 41.69
C LEU A 559 -16.64 10.57 40.92
N ALA A 560 -16.64 9.41 41.58
CA ALA A 560 -16.64 8.10 40.94
C ALA A 560 -17.79 7.88 39.92
N VAL A 561 -18.90 8.61 40.07
CA VAL A 561 -20.07 8.52 39.18
C VAL A 561 -20.01 9.54 38.04
N THR A 562 -19.44 10.72 38.26
CA THR A 562 -19.49 11.85 37.33
C THR A 562 -18.18 12.06 36.56
N ASP A 563 -17.04 11.70 37.16
CA ASP A 563 -15.70 11.83 36.60
C ASP A 563 -14.78 10.73 37.15
N ALA A 564 -14.72 9.62 36.43
CA ALA A 564 -13.90 8.47 36.82
C ALA A 564 -12.39 8.77 36.78
N HIS A 565 -11.95 9.71 35.93
CA HIS A 565 -10.54 10.10 35.83
C HIS A 565 -10.10 10.89 37.05
N ALA A 566 -10.86 11.92 37.42
CA ALA A 566 -10.60 12.68 38.63
C ALA A 566 -10.72 11.78 39.88
N ALA A 567 -11.74 10.91 39.95
CA ALA A 567 -11.88 9.95 41.04
C ALA A 567 -10.66 9.02 41.19
N ALA A 568 -10.13 8.50 40.08
CA ALA A 568 -8.94 7.64 40.11
C ALA A 568 -7.70 8.37 40.63
N GLN A 569 -7.52 9.65 40.28
CA GLN A 569 -6.45 10.48 40.83
C GLN A 569 -6.60 10.70 42.34
N GLU A 570 -7.82 10.99 42.79
CA GLU A 570 -8.15 11.16 44.20
C GLU A 570 -7.93 9.88 45.02
N VAL A 571 -8.29 8.70 44.46
CA VAL A 571 -7.97 7.40 45.09
C VAL A 571 -6.47 7.20 45.23
N ALA A 572 -5.69 7.51 44.20
CA ALA A 572 -4.23 7.38 44.25
C ALA A 572 -3.61 8.26 45.36
N GLN A 573 -4.06 9.51 45.47
CA GLN A 573 -3.64 10.43 46.53
C GLN A 573 -4.05 9.93 47.92
N ALA A 574 -5.29 9.47 48.08
CA ALA A 574 -5.80 8.92 49.34
C ALA A 574 -4.94 7.74 49.84
N ARG A 575 -4.55 6.82 48.94
CA ARG A 575 -3.69 5.68 49.26
C ARG A 575 -2.27 6.09 49.65
N GLN A 576 -1.68 7.04 48.91
CA GLN A 576 -0.35 7.56 49.24
C GLN A 576 -0.32 8.21 50.64
N LEU A 577 -1.34 9.00 50.96
CA LEU A 577 -1.47 9.64 52.28
C LEU A 577 -1.75 8.61 53.39
N ALA A 578 -2.57 7.58 53.14
CA ALA A 578 -2.84 6.51 54.08
C ALA A 578 -1.57 5.72 54.43
N ALA A 579 -0.77 5.35 53.42
CA ALA A 579 0.52 4.70 53.62
C ALA A 579 1.48 5.60 54.41
N ALA A 580 1.58 6.88 54.04
CA ALA A 580 2.43 7.85 54.73
C ALA A 580 1.98 8.09 56.19
N ALA A 581 0.68 8.04 56.47
CA ALA A 581 0.13 8.11 57.82
C ALA A 581 0.49 6.86 58.65
N GLY A 582 0.36 5.67 58.05
CA GLY A 582 0.73 4.40 58.69
C GLY A 582 2.22 4.33 59.03
N HIS A 583 3.09 4.74 58.11
CA HIS A 583 4.54 4.79 58.36
C HIS A 583 4.92 5.78 59.47
N ALA A 584 4.36 6.98 59.46
CA ALA A 584 4.59 7.97 60.52
C ALA A 584 4.11 7.45 61.89
N ALA A 585 2.91 6.86 61.94
CA ALA A 585 2.37 6.29 63.17
C ALA A 585 3.23 5.14 63.72
N GLN A 586 3.76 4.27 62.86
CA GLN A 586 4.65 3.20 63.28
C GLN A 586 5.99 3.74 63.82
N ALA A 587 6.55 4.76 63.18
CA ALA A 587 7.78 5.42 63.64
C ALA A 587 7.57 6.07 65.03
N ASP A 588 6.45 6.76 65.24
CA ASP A 588 6.10 7.37 66.51
C ASP A 588 5.99 6.32 67.63
N VAL A 589 5.28 5.22 67.37
CA VAL A 589 5.11 4.10 68.34
C VAL A 589 6.45 3.45 68.67
N ASN A 590 7.30 3.22 67.67
CA ASN A 590 8.63 2.65 67.88
C ASN A 590 9.47 3.60 68.76
N SER A 591 9.45 4.90 68.48
CA SER A 591 10.16 5.91 69.26
C SER A 591 9.67 5.95 70.72
N TRP A 592 8.36 5.93 70.93
CA TRP A 592 7.73 5.91 72.25
C TRP A 592 8.10 4.67 73.05
N SER A 593 8.09 3.48 72.41
CA SER A 593 8.51 2.23 73.03
C SER A 593 10.00 2.18 73.39
N SER A 594 10.86 2.82 72.59
CA SER A 594 12.30 2.92 72.83
C SER A 594 12.67 3.99 73.88
N GLY A 595 11.82 5.02 74.04
CA GLY A 595 11.99 6.11 75.00
C GLY A 595 11.41 5.84 76.41
N GLY A 596 10.61 4.78 76.58
CA GLY A 596 9.99 4.41 77.87
C GLY A 596 10.88 3.65 78.86
N GLY A 597 12.16 3.42 78.51
CA GLY A 597 13.10 2.60 79.28
C GLY A 597 14.13 3.39 80.08
N ARG A 598 13.70 4.29 80.98
CA ARG A 598 14.54 4.76 82.11
C ARG A 598 13.69 5.37 83.22
N GLY A 599 13.12 4.52 84.08
CA GLY A 599 12.57 4.97 85.36
C GLY A 599 11.61 4.00 86.04
N GLY A 600 12.12 3.25 87.02
CA GLY A 600 11.37 2.78 88.19
C GLY A 600 10.47 1.56 87.99
N GLY A 601 10.91 0.42 88.52
CA GLY A 601 10.17 -0.84 88.44
C GLY A 601 8.88 -0.91 89.26
N VAL A 602 7.98 -1.78 88.82
CA VAL A 602 7.13 -2.65 89.62
C VAL A 602 6.56 -3.74 88.71
N ASP A 603 6.53 -4.97 89.21
CA ASP A 603 5.94 -6.15 88.60
C ASP A 603 4.47 -5.95 88.23
N ALA A 604 4.10 -6.34 87.01
CA ALA A 604 2.73 -6.74 86.66
C ALA A 604 2.74 -7.63 85.42
N GLY A 605 2.92 -8.93 85.63
CA GLY A 605 2.30 -9.93 84.76
C GLY A 605 0.78 -9.79 84.82
N GLN A 606 0.09 -10.15 83.73
CA GLN A 606 -1.30 -9.82 83.36
C GLN A 606 -1.35 -8.45 82.66
N ILE A 607 -1.31 -8.36 81.33
CA ILE A 607 -2.43 -8.71 80.44
C ILE A 607 -1.87 -9.38 79.18
N ALA A 608 -2.13 -10.69 79.05
CA ALA A 608 -2.02 -11.45 77.83
C ALA A 608 -3.31 -12.26 77.69
N GLY A 609 -4.02 -12.14 76.56
CA GLY A 609 -5.03 -13.11 76.15
C GLY A 609 -6.23 -12.57 75.36
N ALA A 610 -6.30 -12.96 74.09
CA ALA A 610 -7.47 -13.28 73.21
C ALA A 610 -7.19 -12.73 71.79
N VAL A 611 -6.56 -13.43 70.84
CA VAL A 611 -6.87 -14.69 70.11
C VAL A 611 -8.16 -14.62 69.26
N LEU A 612 -7.98 -14.99 67.97
CA LEU A 612 -8.91 -15.31 66.86
C LEU A 612 -9.16 -14.16 65.85
N GLY A 613 -8.84 -14.25 64.56
CA GLY A 613 -8.22 -15.31 63.74
C GLY A 613 -8.51 -15.10 62.24
N GLY A 614 -7.56 -15.48 61.36
CA GLY A 614 -7.77 -15.97 59.98
C GLY A 614 -8.14 -14.94 58.88
N ILE A 615 -7.71 -14.98 57.61
CA ILE A 615 -7.20 -16.03 56.72
C ILE A 615 -6.49 -15.35 55.51
N LEU A 616 -5.45 -16.01 54.97
CA LEU A 616 -4.74 -15.86 53.67
C LEU A 616 -3.75 -14.71 53.43
N SER A 617 -2.45 -15.07 53.40
CA SER A 617 -1.44 -14.85 52.36
C SER A 617 -0.08 -15.29 52.94
N GLY A 618 0.62 -16.37 52.58
CA GLY A 618 0.70 -17.03 51.28
C GLY A 618 1.97 -16.65 50.51
N ALA A 619 3.18 -16.79 51.09
CA ALA A 619 4.40 -17.19 50.35
C ALA A 619 5.61 -17.40 51.29
N MET A 620 6.21 -18.59 51.15
CA MET A 620 7.44 -19.10 51.77
C MET A 620 8.63 -18.16 51.56
N ARG A 621 9.44 -17.85 52.60
CA ARG A 621 10.50 -18.67 53.21
C ARG A 621 11.64 -19.04 52.25
N SER A 622 12.69 -18.20 52.29
CA SER A 622 14.04 -18.54 52.73
C SER A 622 14.52 -19.98 52.55
N GLY A 623 15.63 -20.12 51.80
CA GLY A 623 16.57 -21.22 51.95
C GLY A 623 17.99 -20.65 51.89
N GLY A 624 18.66 -20.58 53.04
CA GLY A 624 20.07 -20.18 53.16
C GLY A 624 21.05 -21.34 53.01
N GLY A 625 22.34 -21.02 52.85
CA GLY A 625 23.42 -22.02 52.83
C GLY A 625 24.82 -21.49 52.51
N SER A 626 25.47 -20.92 53.53
CA SER A 626 26.90 -20.80 53.89
C SER A 626 28.07 -21.25 52.97
N ARG A 627 29.17 -20.46 53.08
CA ARG A 627 30.63 -20.72 53.02
C ARG A 627 31.39 -20.73 51.67
N GLY A 628 32.54 -20.02 51.68
CA GLY A 628 33.79 -20.45 51.03
C GLY A 628 34.42 -19.40 50.10
N GLY A 629 35.71 -19.06 50.31
CA GLY A 629 36.44 -18.02 49.59
C GLY A 629 37.41 -18.52 48.51
N PHE A 630 38.13 -17.53 47.94
CA PHE A 630 39.32 -17.56 47.08
C PHE A 630 39.21 -18.05 45.62
N GLY A 631 39.56 -17.14 44.69
CA GLY A 631 40.70 -17.34 43.79
C GLY A 631 40.47 -17.94 42.40
N HIS A 632 40.68 -17.08 41.38
CA HIS A 632 41.33 -17.33 40.07
C HIS A 632 40.89 -18.49 39.16
N GLY A 633 40.52 -18.11 37.91
CA GLY A 633 41.01 -18.79 36.71
C GLY A 633 40.01 -19.62 35.89
N GLY A 634 39.74 -19.16 34.65
CA GLY A 634 39.89 -20.00 33.45
C GLY A 634 38.73 -20.85 32.93
N PHE A 635 38.40 -20.56 31.66
CA PHE A 635 37.94 -21.45 30.57
C PHE A 635 36.45 -21.86 30.39
N GLY A 636 36.00 -21.66 29.12
CA GLY A 636 34.93 -22.37 28.41
C GLY A 636 33.55 -21.74 28.53
N GLY A 637 33.02 -21.00 27.55
CA GLY A 637 32.43 -21.50 26.29
C GLY A 637 30.99 -21.93 26.57
N SER A 638 29.91 -21.50 25.91
CA SER A 638 29.63 -21.11 24.53
C SER A 638 28.18 -20.55 24.54
N GLY A 639 27.85 -19.62 23.64
CA GLY A 639 26.46 -19.15 23.51
C GLY A 639 26.30 -17.84 22.74
N SER A 640 26.97 -17.76 21.59
CA SER A 640 27.02 -16.62 20.66
C SER A 640 25.63 -16.15 20.21
N ARG A 641 25.32 -14.87 20.41
CA ARG A 641 24.36 -14.15 19.56
C ARG A 641 25.16 -13.36 18.54
N ALA A 642 25.24 -13.93 17.34
CA ALA A 642 26.05 -13.45 16.24
C ALA A 642 25.55 -12.10 15.73
N ARG A 643 26.49 -11.15 15.62
CA ARG A 643 26.52 -10.18 14.53
C ARG A 643 26.67 -10.96 13.22
N ARG A 644 25.91 -10.61 12.19
CA ARG A 644 26.36 -10.75 10.80
C ARG A 644 26.48 -9.35 10.20
N THR A 645 27.73 -8.93 10.09
CA THR A 645 28.23 -8.02 9.07
C THR A 645 28.02 -8.62 7.68
N GLY A 646 27.80 -7.75 6.69
CA GLY A 646 27.52 -8.11 5.31
C GLY A 646 28.68 -8.70 4.52
N GLY A 647 28.41 -8.90 3.23
CA GLY A 647 29.43 -9.20 2.23
C GLY A 647 28.86 -9.85 0.98
N GLY A 648 28.79 -9.06 -0.11
CA GLY A 648 29.34 -9.50 -1.40
C GLY A 648 28.36 -9.95 -2.48
N GLY A 649 27.98 -9.01 -3.35
CA GLY A 649 28.36 -9.02 -4.77
C GLY A 649 27.78 -10.11 -5.69
N GLY A 650 26.86 -9.69 -6.55
CA GLY A 650 26.52 -10.34 -7.82
C GLY A 650 25.60 -9.41 -8.60
N GLY A 651 26.06 -8.86 -9.72
CA GLY A 651 25.27 -7.99 -10.58
C GLY A 651 24.18 -8.77 -11.32
N GLY A 652 23.01 -8.17 -11.48
CA GLY A 652 21.89 -8.67 -12.27
C GLY A 652 20.55 -8.17 -11.71
N GLY A 653 19.78 -7.46 -12.55
CA GLY A 653 18.43 -6.88 -12.37
C GLY A 653 17.73 -7.05 -11.02
N GLY A 654 17.47 -5.93 -10.35
CA GLY A 654 16.60 -5.91 -9.17
C GLY A 654 15.17 -6.30 -9.53
N ARG A 655 14.63 -7.25 -8.77
CA ARG A 655 13.23 -7.70 -8.84
C ARG A 655 12.59 -7.50 -7.48
N ARG A 656 11.32 -7.08 -7.47
CA ARG A 656 10.46 -6.90 -6.30
C ARG A 656 9.55 -8.11 -6.15
N GLY A 657 9.26 -8.50 -4.93
CA GLY A 657 8.34 -9.59 -4.70
C GLY A 657 7.76 -9.66 -3.30
N GLY A 658 6.75 -10.51 -3.17
CA GLY A 658 6.00 -10.73 -1.96
C GLY A 658 5.26 -12.06 -2.02
N GLY A 659 4.61 -12.42 -0.92
CA GLY A 659 3.90 -13.68 -0.76
C GLY A 659 4.10 -14.28 0.62
N GLY A 660 3.50 -15.42 0.86
CA GLY A 660 3.46 -16.02 2.19
C GLY A 660 2.85 -17.41 2.21
N ARG A 661 2.43 -17.81 3.40
CA ARG A 661 1.70 -19.07 3.61
C ARG A 661 0.20 -18.81 3.60
N PHE A 662 -0.57 -19.75 3.07
CA PHE A 662 -2.03 -19.67 2.91
C PHE A 662 -2.76 -20.94 3.38
#